data_AF-A0A182XLN8-F1
#
_entry.id   AF-A0A182XLN8-F1
#
_cell.length_a   1.000
_cell.length_b   1.000
_cell.length_c   1.000
_cell.angle_alpha   90.00
_cell.angle_beta   90.00
_cell.angle_gamma   90.00
#
_symmetry.space_group_name_H-M   'P 1'
#
loop_
_entity.id
_entity.type
_entity.pdbx_description
1 polymer ?
#
loop_
_entity_poly.entity_id
_entity_poly.type
_entity_poly.pdbx_seq_one_letter_code
_entity_poly.pdbx_strand_id
1 'polypeptide(L)'
;MGVTIAALIVLSLLQCIAAEPRPEFALSAPVRGTSRVGLAASEANAAISVVNNATLSFTIRYNLTLLNQVFSAVKTVANDFQPLGATVISSINALASNSSGDVDTVFGAALAAVANASSYVTDRMPNITTPLIVLIGKPLIEKFEDSFQHIGKALSALNVTLIGLQQGARNAQAAVGVNGTLTSAIVSTYMRNSLITDLVKGLHLLRATVPVLKYTVDSTIEGIAIADQYMLDLANRVALTLGEKSSIAADLDGIIRTIGSAITNTTTSIGTDLSSLQGNFSSLTNVAAAANGSAILALLGDYAANLADLRNKTPSVDTVLGSLKDSVINVYAVAAPLFIIQDSYVVNELIVTLIANAEYSQYCFYKYKDFFFSMLDTVSIDARECVDKEVTRLEYFRTTIELMLDVLFYDYEDIAGDLTVCNGISDQANLDECITSKSRKWSSAMMRLLVFVLCVQSLSQLLPSAHAKPDFGIKLPIKSSGKVSTAAQKAQTVLLAADDNTPYMVEANYKGLQELANITVRVATDLVTIGSDLVPNVTALVSDVSGNMSDAFATMFTSINTTKEAISTKLPIAIADIKAVFKTHFASEGLDYIPKQFSDGFRRIVLGLNDLTAKLQTLRLALDAAGTQAGGVTELTEALVKQYVKPAFIYEVVFSINQLKAYLPVIKYTIDSTLENINLADDYLLLVQKASNQSADVSGTVLASVKNVTDALAIDVKAGVDSYALEYSGIAADIQNLTHISGAPAFSNVTGALSSFRDVFNKTQTERYTAMDGQLQTLLNTIANALSVGNATTTVSSPLLDSLILTVIENGKYAQFCFNKYMGLVFGFLTSLSDNSALCVDKEIIRLEYLQDTLATVRILLPPDYEDLFNELSICDSLTTPDNLNECVQALSGFYAEVVANFGLKMQYLFELIETEAAASANRFLICNELAKVNLVEFTESDLINSIRACALTGPTADD
;
A
#
# COMPACT_ATOMS: atom_id res chain seq x y z
N MET A 1 18.79 -6.08 49.20
CA MET A 1 17.64 -5.84 50.10
C MET A 1 16.50 -6.69 49.58
N GLY A 2 16.21 -7.79 50.28
CA GLY A 2 15.24 -8.79 49.84
C GLY A 2 13.82 -8.32 50.11
N VAL A 3 13.07 -8.06 49.04
CA VAL A 3 11.60 -7.98 49.10
C VAL A 3 11.11 -9.41 49.08
N THR A 4 10.47 -9.85 50.16
CA THR A 4 9.95 -11.21 50.30
C THR A 4 8.81 -11.46 49.32
N ILE A 5 8.69 -12.69 48.81
CA ILE A 5 7.61 -13.14 47.91
C ILE A 5 6.21 -12.85 48.52
N ALA A 6 6.10 -12.81 49.85
CA ALA A 6 4.90 -12.38 50.56
C ALA A 6 4.53 -10.90 50.29
N ALA A 7 5.50 -10.00 50.10
CA ALA A 7 5.23 -8.60 49.76
C ALA A 7 4.82 -8.41 48.29
N LEU A 8 5.27 -9.30 47.38
CA LEU A 8 4.80 -9.34 45.98
C LEU A 8 3.39 -9.93 45.86
N ILE A 9 3.05 -10.92 46.69
CA ILE A 9 1.69 -11.49 46.79
C ILE A 9 0.72 -10.49 47.44
N VAL A 10 1.18 -9.72 48.42
CA VAL A 10 0.37 -8.64 49.04
C VAL A 10 0.25 -7.44 48.12
N LEU A 11 1.26 -7.08 47.30
CA LEU A 11 1.12 -6.04 46.27
C LEU A 11 0.25 -6.46 45.08
N SER A 12 0.24 -7.75 44.69
CA SER A 12 -0.68 -8.25 43.66
C SER A 12 -2.11 -8.39 44.19
N LEU A 13 -2.30 -8.75 45.46
CA LEU A 13 -3.60 -8.69 46.14
C LEU A 13 -4.08 -7.25 46.36
N LEU A 14 -3.19 -6.28 46.65
CA LEU A 14 -3.52 -4.85 46.78
C LEU A 14 -3.81 -4.16 45.43
N GLN A 15 -3.25 -4.65 44.33
CA GLN A 15 -3.63 -4.21 42.97
C GLN A 15 -5.01 -4.72 42.55
N CYS A 16 -5.54 -5.77 43.19
CA CYS A 16 -6.95 -6.17 43.08
C CYS A 16 -7.91 -5.36 43.99
N ILE A 17 -7.39 -4.43 44.81
CA ILE A 17 -8.19 -3.53 45.68
C ILE A 17 -7.97 -2.06 45.34
N ALA A 18 -7.27 -1.75 44.25
CA ALA A 18 -7.43 -0.46 43.60
C ALA A 18 -8.87 -0.40 43.12
N ALA A 19 -9.72 0.29 43.89
CA ALA A 19 -11.10 0.55 43.54
C ALA A 19 -11.15 1.03 42.07
N GLU A 20 -11.63 0.16 41.18
CA GLU A 20 -12.01 0.55 39.82
C GLU A 20 -12.93 1.78 39.94
N PRO A 21 -12.72 2.83 39.13
CA PRO A 21 -13.53 4.04 39.21
C PRO A 21 -14.98 3.67 38.93
N ARG A 22 -15.82 3.57 39.98
CA ARG A 22 -17.20 3.02 39.95
C ARG A 22 -18.02 3.57 38.77
N PRO A 23 -18.12 2.83 37.65
CA PRO A 23 -18.88 3.27 36.49
C PRO A 23 -20.29 2.67 36.62
N GLU A 24 -21.35 3.50 36.64
CA GLU A 24 -22.69 3.05 37.03
C GLU A 24 -23.78 3.28 35.96
N PHE A 25 -23.45 3.63 34.70
CA PHE A 25 -24.46 3.90 33.65
C PHE A 25 -25.58 4.86 34.11
N ALA A 26 -25.18 5.91 34.83
CA ALA A 26 -26.06 6.87 35.49
C ALA A 26 -26.96 6.31 36.60
N LEU A 27 -26.72 5.08 37.07
CA LEU A 27 -27.31 4.54 38.29
C LEU A 27 -26.46 4.92 39.51
N SER A 28 -27.00 4.80 40.72
CA SER A 28 -26.28 5.04 41.98
C SER A 28 -25.74 3.77 42.63
N ALA A 29 -25.78 2.66 41.88
CA ALA A 29 -25.34 1.34 42.33
C ALA A 29 -24.50 0.67 41.23
N PRO A 30 -23.51 -0.17 41.59
CA PRO A 30 -22.56 -0.71 40.63
C PRO A 30 -23.20 -1.58 39.56
N VAL A 31 -22.84 -1.33 38.30
CA VAL A 31 -23.15 -2.21 37.16
C VAL A 31 -21.91 -3.04 36.84
N ARG A 32 -22.04 -4.37 36.80
CA ARG A 32 -20.91 -5.27 36.48
C ARG A 32 -20.53 -5.18 35.00
N GLY A 33 -19.23 -5.28 34.70
CA GLY A 33 -18.70 -5.35 33.33
C GLY A 33 -18.47 -4.00 32.65
N THR A 34 -18.56 -2.88 33.37
CA THR A 34 -18.34 -1.53 32.84
C THR A 34 -16.92 -1.26 32.37
N SER A 35 -15.91 -1.86 32.99
CA SER A 35 -14.50 -1.73 32.55
C SER A 35 -14.27 -2.28 31.14
N ARG A 36 -15.00 -3.34 30.74
CA ARG A 36 -14.96 -3.91 29.38
C ARG A 36 -15.48 -2.94 28.32
N VAL A 37 -16.50 -2.15 28.67
CA VAL A 37 -17.04 -1.12 27.78
C VAL A 37 -16.01 -0.02 27.54
N GLY A 38 -15.34 0.44 28.60
CA GLY A 38 -14.27 1.44 28.49
C GLY A 38 -13.10 0.97 27.62
N LEU A 39 -12.70 -0.30 27.74
CA LEU A 39 -11.66 -0.89 26.89
C LEU A 39 -12.09 -0.94 25.42
N ALA A 40 -13.24 -1.54 25.13
CA ALA A 40 -13.77 -1.66 23.76
C ALA A 40 -13.98 -0.28 23.11
N ALA A 41 -14.44 0.70 23.89
CA ALA A 41 -14.58 2.09 23.47
C ALA A 41 -13.21 2.69 23.12
N SER A 42 -12.20 2.52 23.98
CA SER A 42 -10.84 3.02 23.71
C SER A 42 -10.25 2.43 22.42
N GLU A 43 -10.45 1.14 22.17
CA GLU A 43 -9.98 0.49 20.94
C GLU A 43 -10.72 0.99 19.69
N ALA A 44 -12.03 1.19 19.77
CA ALA A 44 -12.81 1.80 18.69
C ALA A 44 -12.34 3.24 18.42
N ASN A 45 -12.07 4.01 19.47
CA ASN A 45 -11.52 5.37 19.32
C ASN A 45 -10.15 5.38 18.65
N ALA A 46 -9.29 4.40 18.95
CA ALA A 46 -7.98 4.30 18.31
C ALA A 46 -8.13 4.16 16.78
N ALA A 47 -9.07 3.33 16.31
CA ALA A 47 -9.37 3.19 14.89
C ALA A 47 -9.95 4.48 14.27
N ILE A 48 -10.88 5.15 14.96
CA ILE A 48 -11.52 6.39 14.49
C ILE A 48 -10.52 7.54 14.42
N SER A 49 -9.64 7.67 15.41
CA SER A 49 -8.74 8.81 15.58
C SER A 49 -7.74 8.98 14.43
N VAL A 50 -7.50 7.94 13.64
CA VAL A 50 -6.51 7.93 12.57
C VAL A 50 -7.12 8.02 11.17
N VAL A 51 -8.44 8.15 11.05
CA VAL A 51 -9.16 8.16 9.74
C VAL A 51 -8.73 9.32 8.85
N ASN A 52 -8.43 10.49 9.42
CA ASN A 52 -8.06 11.68 8.65
C ASN A 52 -6.54 11.92 8.57
N ASN A 53 -5.70 11.00 9.08
CA ASN A 53 -4.25 11.21 9.20
C ASN A 53 -3.59 11.53 7.85
N ALA A 54 -3.93 10.81 6.79
CA ALA A 54 -3.38 11.08 5.45
C ALA A 54 -3.71 12.48 4.93
N THR A 55 -4.74 13.14 5.47
CA THR A 55 -5.21 14.46 5.00
C THR A 55 -4.59 15.65 5.73
N LEU A 56 -3.95 15.42 6.90
CA LEU A 56 -3.49 16.49 7.80
C LEU A 56 -2.30 17.27 7.22
N SER A 57 -1.36 16.58 6.61
CA SER A 57 -0.10 17.15 6.11
C SER A 57 0.03 17.11 4.58
N PHE A 58 -0.97 16.58 3.88
CA PHE A 58 -0.90 16.45 2.44
C PHE A 58 -1.16 17.79 1.75
N THR A 59 -0.27 18.16 0.84
CA THR A 59 -0.36 19.39 0.03
C THR A 59 -0.12 19.03 -1.43
N ILE A 60 -1.03 19.46 -2.30
CA ILE A 60 -0.90 19.33 -3.75
C ILE A 60 0.07 20.41 -4.24
N ARG A 61 1.06 20.02 -5.05
CA ARG A 61 2.10 20.92 -5.56
C ARG A 61 1.76 21.43 -6.95
N TYR A 62 1.23 20.56 -7.81
CA TYR A 62 0.77 20.90 -9.14
C TYR A 62 -0.68 21.37 -9.09
N ASN A 63 -0.93 22.63 -9.42
CA ASN A 63 -2.26 23.24 -9.33
C ASN A 63 -3.22 22.78 -10.44
N LEU A 64 -3.67 21.52 -10.36
CA LEU A 64 -4.73 20.97 -11.19
C LEU A 64 -6.06 21.02 -10.43
N THR A 65 -7.06 21.70 -10.98
CA THR A 65 -8.39 21.88 -10.36
C THR A 65 -9.02 20.56 -9.93
N LEU A 66 -8.92 19.54 -10.78
CA LEU A 66 -9.46 18.20 -10.52
C LEU A 66 -8.89 17.58 -9.22
N LEU A 67 -7.56 17.61 -9.03
CA LEU A 67 -6.93 17.05 -7.83
C LEU A 67 -7.39 17.78 -6.56
N ASN A 68 -7.49 19.11 -6.63
CA ASN A 68 -7.96 19.91 -5.50
C ASN A 68 -9.43 19.62 -5.14
N GLN A 69 -10.29 19.43 -6.14
CA GLN A 69 -11.70 19.11 -5.92
C GLN A 69 -11.87 17.73 -5.26
N VAL A 70 -11.19 16.70 -5.77
CA VAL A 70 -11.25 15.35 -5.20
C VAL A 70 -10.62 15.33 -3.80
N PHE A 71 -9.46 15.96 -3.61
CA PHE A 71 -8.83 16.09 -2.30
C PHE A 71 -9.74 16.77 -1.28
N SER A 72 -10.37 17.88 -1.67
CA SER A 72 -11.28 18.61 -0.78
C SER A 72 -12.47 17.74 -0.37
N ALA A 73 -13.04 16.96 -1.28
CA ALA A 73 -14.14 16.06 -0.95
C ALA A 73 -13.71 14.95 0.02
N VAL A 74 -12.63 14.22 -0.29
CA VAL A 74 -12.07 13.16 0.57
C VAL A 74 -11.71 13.68 1.95
N LYS A 75 -11.03 14.84 2.00
CA LYS A 75 -10.66 15.52 3.25
C LYS A 75 -11.89 15.92 4.06
N THR A 76 -12.94 16.41 3.42
CA THR A 76 -14.19 16.77 4.11
C THR A 76 -14.86 15.53 4.67
N VAL A 77 -14.93 14.43 3.92
CA VAL A 77 -15.51 13.17 4.42
C VAL A 77 -14.79 12.67 5.67
N ALA A 78 -13.46 12.63 5.63
CA ALA A 78 -12.66 12.18 6.77
C ALA A 78 -12.76 13.12 7.98
N ASN A 79 -12.72 14.44 7.76
CA ASN A 79 -12.77 15.44 8.83
C ASN A 79 -14.16 15.66 9.43
N ASP A 80 -15.23 15.40 8.67
CA ASP A 80 -16.59 15.45 9.21
C ASP A 80 -16.87 14.18 10.04
N PHE A 81 -16.45 12.99 9.58
CA PHE A 81 -16.71 11.74 10.30
C PHE A 81 -15.87 11.55 11.58
N GLN A 82 -14.57 11.84 11.55
CA GLN A 82 -13.68 11.63 12.71
C GLN A 82 -14.24 12.22 14.02
N PRO A 83 -14.67 13.49 14.10
CA PRO A 83 -15.20 14.06 15.33
C PRO A 83 -16.58 13.48 15.70
N LEU A 84 -17.41 13.10 14.73
CA LEU A 84 -18.69 12.44 14.99
C LEU A 84 -18.46 11.07 15.66
N GLY A 85 -17.59 10.24 15.10
CA GLY A 85 -17.20 8.96 15.70
C GLY A 85 -16.57 9.13 17.08
N ALA A 86 -15.67 10.10 17.26
CA ALA A 86 -15.07 10.38 18.57
C ALA A 86 -16.11 10.86 19.60
N THR A 87 -17.14 11.58 19.17
CA THR A 87 -18.26 12.01 20.03
C THR A 87 -19.10 10.80 20.48
N VAL A 88 -19.38 9.85 19.58
CA VAL A 88 -20.03 8.58 19.96
C VAL A 88 -19.24 7.88 21.06
N ILE A 89 -17.94 7.70 20.88
CA ILE A 89 -17.11 7.00 21.85
C ILE A 89 -17.00 7.74 23.18
N SER A 90 -16.70 9.05 23.15
CA SER A 90 -16.57 9.86 24.37
C SER A 90 -17.88 9.91 25.17
N SER A 91 -19.03 9.95 24.49
CA SER A 91 -20.34 9.90 25.15
C SER A 91 -20.61 8.54 25.81
N ILE A 92 -20.21 7.42 25.20
CA ILE A 92 -20.33 6.08 25.79
C ILE A 92 -19.39 5.91 26.99
N ASN A 93 -18.16 6.43 26.92
CA ASN A 93 -17.23 6.43 28.05
C ASN A 93 -17.74 7.30 29.22
N ALA A 94 -18.28 8.48 28.91
CA ALA A 94 -18.91 9.34 29.90
C ALA A 94 -20.13 8.65 30.53
N LEU A 95 -20.95 7.98 29.72
CA LEU A 95 -22.10 7.20 30.19
C LEU A 95 -21.66 6.06 31.11
N ALA A 96 -20.67 5.26 30.71
CA ALA A 96 -20.18 4.15 31.51
C ALA A 96 -19.70 4.65 32.88
N SER A 97 -18.95 5.75 32.93
CA SER A 97 -18.38 6.33 34.15
C SER A 97 -19.32 7.17 35.01
N ASN A 98 -20.56 7.42 34.58
CA ASN A 98 -21.49 8.29 35.30
C ASN A 98 -22.25 7.56 36.42
N SER A 99 -22.41 8.21 37.57
CA SER A 99 -23.18 7.72 38.74
C SER A 99 -24.20 8.74 39.29
N SER A 100 -24.63 9.69 38.45
CA SER A 100 -25.43 10.84 38.88
C SER A 100 -26.88 10.52 39.26
N GLY A 101 -27.42 9.37 38.85
CA GLY A 101 -28.84 9.08 38.94
C GLY A 101 -29.68 9.65 37.77
N ASP A 102 -29.10 10.48 36.89
CA ASP A 102 -29.80 11.10 35.76
C ASP A 102 -29.71 10.22 34.49
N VAL A 103 -30.52 9.16 34.47
CA VAL A 103 -30.56 8.21 33.36
C VAL A 103 -30.95 8.89 32.04
N ASP A 104 -31.89 9.82 32.07
CA ASP A 104 -32.44 10.39 30.84
C ASP A 104 -31.48 11.32 30.12
N THR A 105 -30.82 12.20 30.87
CA THR A 105 -29.86 13.14 30.28
C THR A 105 -28.63 12.41 29.75
N VAL A 106 -28.07 11.47 30.52
CA VAL A 106 -26.79 10.83 30.18
C VAL A 106 -26.93 9.84 29.03
N PHE A 107 -27.99 9.00 29.01
CA PHE A 107 -28.28 8.16 27.84
C PHE A 107 -28.72 9.00 26.64
N GLY A 108 -29.47 10.09 26.86
CA GLY A 108 -29.88 11.01 25.81
C GLY A 108 -28.68 11.61 25.05
N ALA A 109 -27.60 11.94 25.75
CA ALA A 109 -26.36 12.41 25.12
C ALA A 109 -25.70 11.34 24.23
N ALA A 110 -25.62 10.09 24.69
CA ALA A 110 -25.04 9.00 23.92
C ALA A 110 -25.90 8.63 22.69
N LEU A 111 -27.21 8.57 22.84
CA LEU A 111 -28.16 8.33 21.75
C LEU A 111 -28.11 9.46 20.70
N ALA A 112 -28.03 10.71 21.14
CA ALA A 112 -27.87 11.85 20.24
C ALA A 112 -26.55 11.79 19.46
N ALA A 113 -25.45 11.38 20.09
CA ALA A 113 -24.17 11.21 19.41
C ALA A 113 -24.25 10.16 18.29
N VAL A 114 -24.86 9.00 18.58
CA VAL A 114 -25.08 7.95 17.57
C VAL A 114 -25.99 8.43 16.44
N ALA A 115 -27.10 9.09 16.77
CA ALA A 115 -28.02 9.64 15.78
C ALA A 115 -27.36 10.66 14.85
N ASN A 116 -26.53 11.56 15.40
CA ASN A 116 -25.77 12.54 14.62
C ASN A 116 -24.80 11.85 13.66
N ALA A 117 -24.05 10.83 14.13
CA ALA A 117 -23.15 10.07 13.27
C ALA A 117 -23.90 9.30 12.16
N SER A 118 -25.08 8.74 12.45
CA SER A 118 -25.92 8.08 11.44
C SER A 118 -26.49 9.06 10.42
N SER A 119 -26.97 10.23 10.85
CA SER A 119 -27.56 11.26 9.95
C SER A 119 -26.54 11.84 8.98
N TYR A 120 -25.25 11.86 9.34
CA TYR A 120 -24.20 12.33 8.45
C TYR A 120 -24.18 11.58 7.11
N VAL A 121 -24.39 10.26 7.15
CA VAL A 121 -24.38 9.40 5.95
C VAL A 121 -25.53 9.74 5.01
N THR A 122 -26.72 10.06 5.54
CA THR A 122 -27.91 10.35 4.71
C THR A 122 -27.99 11.81 4.28
N ASP A 123 -27.52 12.74 5.11
CA ASP A 123 -27.83 14.17 4.94
C ASP A 123 -26.64 14.97 4.41
N ARG A 124 -25.43 14.62 4.83
CA ARG A 124 -24.21 15.42 4.58
C ARG A 124 -23.31 14.79 3.54
N MET A 125 -22.99 13.50 3.68
CA MET A 125 -22.08 12.80 2.78
C MET A 125 -22.49 12.90 1.30
N PRO A 126 -23.77 12.70 0.91
CA PRO A 126 -24.15 12.74 -0.51
C PRO A 126 -23.90 14.12 -1.16
N ASN A 127 -24.00 15.20 -0.39
CA ASN A 127 -23.69 16.55 -0.86
C ASN A 127 -22.20 16.77 -1.14
N ILE A 128 -21.33 15.96 -0.52
CA ILE A 128 -19.88 15.99 -0.71
C ILE A 128 -19.47 15.06 -1.87
N THR A 129 -20.04 13.85 -1.93
CA THR A 129 -19.61 12.78 -2.84
C THR A 129 -20.30 12.80 -4.20
N THR A 130 -21.58 13.20 -4.29
CA THR A 130 -22.32 13.23 -5.58
C THR A 130 -21.65 14.10 -6.65
N PRO A 131 -21.09 15.30 -6.34
CA PRO A 131 -20.36 16.09 -7.32
C PRO A 131 -19.17 15.35 -7.96
N LEU A 132 -18.60 14.35 -7.29
CA LEU A 132 -17.48 13.57 -7.82
C LEU A 132 -17.89 12.69 -9.00
N ILE A 133 -19.17 12.32 -9.15
CA ILE A 133 -19.65 11.48 -10.27
C ILE A 133 -19.28 12.10 -11.62
N VAL A 134 -19.48 13.41 -11.74
CA VAL A 134 -19.21 14.15 -12.98
C VAL A 134 -17.71 14.31 -13.23
N LEU A 135 -16.90 14.29 -12.17
CA LEU A 135 -15.45 14.51 -12.25
C LEU A 135 -14.67 13.21 -12.52
N ILE A 136 -15.02 12.14 -11.81
CA ILE A 136 -14.21 10.90 -11.74
C ILE A 136 -15.04 9.61 -11.83
N GLY A 137 -16.35 9.71 -12.03
CA GLY A 137 -17.25 8.57 -12.05
C GLY A 137 -17.66 8.09 -10.64
N LYS A 138 -18.21 6.88 -10.58
CA LYS A 138 -18.80 6.28 -9.37
C LYS A 138 -17.86 5.52 -8.42
N PRO A 139 -16.73 4.91 -8.84
CA PRO A 139 -16.03 3.93 -8.00
C PRO A 139 -15.63 4.42 -6.60
N LEU A 140 -15.11 5.65 -6.47
CA LEU A 140 -14.78 6.22 -5.17
C LEU A 140 -16.02 6.41 -4.27
N ILE A 141 -17.15 6.78 -4.86
CA ILE A 141 -18.41 7.02 -4.14
C ILE A 141 -18.97 5.71 -3.64
N GLU A 142 -18.96 4.67 -4.48
CA GLU A 142 -19.37 3.32 -4.11
C GLU A 142 -18.55 2.79 -2.92
N LYS A 143 -17.23 3.07 -2.90
CA LYS A 143 -16.37 2.73 -1.74
C LYS A 143 -16.73 3.49 -0.47
N PHE A 144 -17.06 4.78 -0.57
CA PHE A 144 -17.55 5.55 0.57
C PHE A 144 -18.90 5.01 1.06
N GLU A 145 -19.84 4.79 0.15
CA GLU A 145 -21.17 4.26 0.47
C GLU A 145 -21.06 2.90 1.19
N ASP A 146 -20.26 1.96 0.66
CA ASP A 146 -20.02 0.67 1.30
C ASP A 146 -19.38 0.84 2.69
N SER A 147 -18.34 1.66 2.81
CA SER A 147 -17.69 1.95 4.10
C SER A 147 -18.69 2.46 5.14
N PHE A 148 -19.58 3.38 4.76
CA PHE A 148 -20.57 3.96 5.65
C PHE A 148 -21.79 3.07 5.87
N GLN A 149 -22.10 2.13 4.97
CA GLN A 149 -23.09 1.09 5.21
C GLN A 149 -22.64 0.16 6.35
N HIS A 150 -21.36 -0.23 6.35
CA HIS A 150 -20.75 -1.03 7.43
C HIS A 150 -20.71 -0.30 8.76
N ILE A 151 -20.25 0.95 8.77
CA ILE A 151 -20.28 1.80 9.96
C ILE A 151 -21.74 2.00 10.43
N GLY A 152 -22.68 2.16 9.50
CA GLY A 152 -24.11 2.30 9.77
C GLY A 152 -24.70 1.08 10.50
N LYS A 153 -24.34 -0.14 10.08
CA LYS A 153 -24.70 -1.39 10.79
C LYS A 153 -24.21 -1.36 12.25
N ALA A 154 -22.96 -0.94 12.48
CA ALA A 154 -22.38 -0.80 13.82
C ALA A 154 -23.12 0.25 14.68
N LEU A 155 -23.38 1.43 14.12
CA LEU A 155 -24.11 2.51 14.80
C LEU A 155 -25.54 2.09 15.14
N SER A 156 -26.21 1.34 14.25
CA SER A 156 -27.55 0.78 14.50
C SER A 156 -27.54 -0.18 15.68
N ALA A 157 -26.56 -1.10 15.75
CA ALA A 157 -26.39 -2.03 16.87
C ALA A 157 -26.16 -1.29 18.21
N LEU A 158 -25.33 -0.24 18.19
CA LEU A 158 -25.11 0.63 19.35
C LEU A 158 -26.42 1.32 19.78
N ASN A 159 -27.17 1.89 18.84
CA ASN A 159 -28.43 2.58 19.13
C ASN A 159 -29.45 1.65 19.79
N VAL A 160 -29.69 0.47 19.21
CA VAL A 160 -30.61 -0.55 19.76
C VAL A 160 -30.20 -0.93 21.17
N THR A 161 -28.90 -1.17 21.39
CA THR A 161 -28.40 -1.59 22.71
C THR A 161 -28.48 -0.47 23.75
N LEU A 162 -28.17 0.77 23.39
CA LEU A 162 -28.26 1.92 24.28
C LEU A 162 -29.72 2.18 24.71
N ILE A 163 -30.70 2.01 23.81
CA ILE A 163 -32.12 2.08 24.16
C ILE A 163 -32.50 0.97 25.16
N GLY A 164 -32.02 -0.25 24.93
CA GLY A 164 -32.23 -1.38 25.84
C GLY A 164 -31.65 -1.14 27.23
N LEU A 165 -30.42 -0.62 27.31
CA LEU A 165 -29.75 -0.24 28.56
C LEU A 165 -30.48 0.91 29.27
N GLN A 166 -30.93 1.93 28.54
CA GLN A 166 -31.69 3.04 29.11
C GLN A 166 -33.00 2.53 29.75
N GLN A 167 -33.73 1.64 29.06
CA GLN A 167 -34.95 1.06 29.58
C GLN A 167 -34.69 0.18 30.82
N GLY A 168 -33.59 -0.60 30.80
CA GLY A 168 -33.15 -1.38 31.95
C GLY A 168 -32.84 -0.52 33.17
N ALA A 169 -32.12 0.60 32.97
CA ALA A 169 -31.79 1.56 34.01
C ALA A 169 -33.05 2.23 34.60
N ARG A 170 -33.99 2.66 33.75
CA ARG A 170 -35.29 3.20 34.17
C ARG A 170 -36.09 2.20 35.01
N ASN A 171 -36.14 0.95 34.56
CA ASN A 171 -36.85 -0.11 35.30
C ASN A 171 -36.20 -0.39 36.66
N ALA A 172 -34.86 -0.37 36.72
CA ALA A 172 -34.13 -0.50 37.97
C ALA A 172 -34.46 0.64 38.95
N GLN A 173 -34.49 1.89 38.48
CA GLN A 173 -34.90 3.04 39.30
C GLN A 173 -36.36 2.93 39.76
N ALA A 174 -37.26 2.52 38.88
CA ALA A 174 -38.68 2.37 39.22
C ALA A 174 -38.93 1.28 40.29
N ALA A 175 -38.15 0.21 40.27
CA ALA A 175 -38.27 -0.91 41.22
C ALA A 175 -37.89 -0.55 42.67
N VAL A 176 -37.16 0.55 42.88
CA VAL A 176 -36.73 1.03 44.19
C VAL A 176 -37.86 1.77 44.94
N GLY A 177 -38.79 2.40 44.22
CA GLY A 177 -39.83 3.25 44.80
C GLY A 177 -39.28 4.55 45.41
N VAL A 178 -40.12 5.31 46.13
CA VAL A 178 -39.83 6.69 46.56
C VAL A 178 -38.75 6.80 47.66
N ASN A 179 -38.52 5.73 48.45
CA ASN A 179 -37.63 5.74 49.62
C ASN A 179 -36.65 4.54 49.67
N GLY A 180 -36.56 3.73 48.62
CA GLY A 180 -35.65 2.58 48.61
C GLY A 180 -34.21 2.97 48.27
N THR A 181 -33.26 2.11 48.62
CA THR A 181 -31.87 2.19 48.13
C THR A 181 -31.72 1.29 46.92
N LEU A 182 -31.15 1.81 45.83
CA LEU A 182 -30.81 0.98 44.67
C LEU A 182 -29.69 0.01 45.08
N THR A 183 -29.97 -1.30 45.01
CA THR A 183 -29.00 -2.35 45.33
C THR A 183 -28.50 -3.04 44.06
N SER A 184 -27.31 -3.65 44.14
CA SER A 184 -26.76 -4.43 43.02
C SER A 184 -27.69 -5.57 42.57
N ALA A 185 -28.50 -6.14 43.49
CA ALA A 185 -29.49 -7.15 43.17
C ALA A 185 -30.60 -6.59 42.24
N ILE A 186 -31.14 -5.41 42.56
CA ILE A 186 -32.14 -4.73 41.73
C ILE A 186 -31.53 -4.38 40.37
N VAL A 187 -30.32 -3.81 40.34
CA VAL A 187 -29.62 -3.48 39.09
C VAL A 187 -29.44 -4.73 38.24
N SER A 188 -28.92 -5.83 38.79
CA SER A 188 -28.70 -7.08 38.04
C SER A 188 -29.99 -7.71 37.46
N THR A 189 -31.15 -7.41 38.05
CA THR A 189 -32.45 -7.90 37.57
C THR A 189 -32.89 -7.22 36.28
N TYR A 190 -32.68 -5.90 36.20
CA TYR A 190 -33.17 -5.07 35.08
C TYR A 190 -32.08 -4.68 34.07
N MET A 191 -30.83 -4.53 34.51
CA MET A 191 -29.63 -4.32 33.69
C MET A 191 -28.92 -5.65 33.47
N ARG A 192 -29.50 -6.49 32.61
CA ARG A 192 -28.93 -7.83 32.32
C ARG A 192 -27.54 -7.69 31.71
N ASN A 193 -26.61 -8.56 32.13
CA ASN A 193 -25.25 -8.63 31.57
C ASN A 193 -25.22 -8.83 30.04
N SER A 194 -26.31 -9.36 29.43
CA SER A 194 -26.42 -9.46 27.98
C SER A 194 -26.37 -8.09 27.30
N LEU A 195 -27.01 -7.06 27.86
CA LEU A 195 -27.04 -5.72 27.28
C LEU A 195 -25.66 -5.05 27.29
N ILE A 196 -24.87 -5.28 28.35
CA ILE A 196 -23.48 -4.80 28.43
C ILE A 196 -22.61 -5.50 27.38
N THR A 197 -22.77 -6.81 27.24
CA THR A 197 -22.09 -7.59 26.21
C THR A 197 -22.46 -7.13 24.80
N ASP A 198 -23.74 -6.86 24.54
CA ASP A 198 -24.19 -6.36 23.24
C ASP A 198 -23.62 -4.96 22.95
N LEU A 199 -23.40 -4.13 23.97
CA LEU A 199 -22.77 -2.82 23.81
C LEU A 199 -21.29 -2.97 23.43
N VAL A 200 -20.58 -3.87 24.12
CA VAL A 200 -19.19 -4.23 23.79
C VAL A 200 -19.09 -4.76 22.35
N LYS A 201 -20.01 -5.63 21.93
CA LYS A 201 -20.07 -6.12 20.54
C LYS A 201 -20.30 -4.99 19.54
N GLY A 202 -21.23 -4.07 19.82
CA GLY A 202 -21.46 -2.90 18.97
C GLY A 202 -20.21 -2.02 18.83
N LEU A 203 -19.44 -1.86 19.90
CA LEU A 203 -18.17 -1.13 19.89
C LEU A 203 -17.07 -1.87 19.09
N HIS A 204 -16.96 -3.19 19.23
CA HIS A 204 -16.04 -3.99 18.41
C HIS A 204 -16.45 -3.99 16.93
N LEU A 205 -17.75 -4.04 16.62
CA LEU A 205 -18.24 -3.92 15.25
C LEU A 205 -17.90 -2.54 14.67
N LEU A 206 -18.02 -1.47 15.47
CA LEU A 206 -17.60 -0.13 15.04
C LEU A 206 -16.09 -0.07 14.79
N ARG A 207 -15.28 -0.61 15.71
CA ARG A 207 -13.82 -0.76 15.53
C ARG A 207 -13.48 -1.53 14.24
N ALA A 208 -14.23 -2.59 13.94
CA ALA A 208 -13.99 -3.48 12.82
C ALA A 208 -14.38 -2.89 11.45
N THR A 209 -15.30 -1.92 11.42
CA THR A 209 -15.87 -1.35 10.19
C THR A 209 -15.23 -0.02 9.79
N VAL A 210 -14.52 0.66 10.68
CA VAL A 210 -13.78 1.90 10.38
C VAL A 210 -12.55 1.72 9.45
N PRO A 211 -11.79 0.61 9.48
CA PRO A 211 -10.59 0.45 8.63
C PRO A 211 -10.83 0.61 7.13
N VAL A 212 -11.97 0.17 6.59
CA VAL A 212 -12.28 0.35 5.16
C VAL A 212 -12.48 1.81 4.76
N LEU A 213 -13.07 2.64 5.64
CA LEU A 213 -13.16 4.08 5.42
C LEU A 213 -11.76 4.71 5.41
N LYS A 214 -10.93 4.36 6.40
CA LYS A 214 -9.54 4.82 6.47
C LYS A 214 -8.77 4.46 5.21
N TYR A 215 -8.84 3.20 4.78
CA TYR A 215 -8.21 2.75 3.54
C TYR A 215 -8.72 3.52 2.31
N THR A 216 -10.03 3.76 2.20
CA THR A 216 -10.62 4.52 1.10
C THR A 216 -10.08 5.95 1.06
N VAL A 217 -9.93 6.59 2.22
CA VAL A 217 -9.28 7.91 2.34
C VAL A 217 -7.82 7.82 1.92
N ASP A 218 -7.03 6.97 2.57
CA ASP A 218 -5.58 6.87 2.37
C ASP A 218 -5.20 6.53 0.93
N SER A 219 -5.81 5.49 0.35
CA SER A 219 -5.53 5.07 -1.03
C SER A 219 -5.92 6.13 -2.06
N THR A 220 -6.93 6.95 -1.78
CA THR A 220 -7.29 8.07 -2.65
C THR A 220 -6.30 9.22 -2.53
N ILE A 221 -5.83 9.54 -1.31
CA ILE A 221 -4.76 10.52 -1.09
C ILE A 221 -3.46 10.08 -1.77
N GLU A 222 -3.12 8.79 -1.70
CA GLU A 222 -1.98 8.21 -2.40
C GLU A 222 -2.12 8.35 -3.92
N GLY A 223 -3.28 8.01 -4.48
CA GLY A 223 -3.56 8.21 -5.90
C GLY A 223 -3.42 9.67 -6.33
N ILE A 224 -3.86 10.62 -5.49
CA ILE A 224 -3.66 12.06 -5.73
C ILE A 224 -2.17 12.43 -5.65
N ALA A 225 -1.41 11.88 -4.71
CA ALA A 225 0.03 12.12 -4.57
C ALA A 225 0.82 11.65 -5.80
N ILE A 226 0.47 10.45 -6.30
CA ILE A 226 1.07 9.89 -7.52
C ILE A 226 0.71 10.76 -8.74
N ALA A 227 -0.55 11.19 -8.87
CA ALA A 227 -0.98 12.07 -9.95
C ALA A 227 -0.30 13.45 -9.90
N ASP A 228 -0.16 14.03 -8.70
CA ASP A 228 0.54 15.30 -8.45
C ASP A 228 2.00 15.22 -8.87
N GLN A 229 2.72 14.17 -8.44
CA GLN A 229 4.10 13.94 -8.85
C GLN A 229 4.22 13.73 -10.35
N TYR A 230 3.33 12.95 -10.95
CA TYR A 230 3.31 12.75 -12.40
C TYR A 230 3.14 14.05 -13.16
N MET A 231 2.25 14.94 -12.73
CA MET A 231 2.05 16.23 -13.38
C MET A 231 3.25 17.18 -13.25
N LEU A 232 3.98 17.14 -12.13
CA LEU A 232 5.25 17.86 -11.98
C LEU A 232 6.31 17.33 -12.96
N ASP A 233 6.49 16.01 -13.00
CA ASP A 233 7.46 15.36 -13.88
C ASP A 233 7.13 15.63 -15.35
N LEU A 234 5.83 15.61 -15.67
CA LEU A 234 5.33 15.90 -16.99
C LEU A 234 5.56 17.36 -17.39
N ALA A 235 5.26 18.32 -16.51
CA ALA A 235 5.52 19.74 -16.75
C ALA A 235 7.01 20.01 -16.95
N ASN A 236 7.86 19.40 -16.13
CA ASN A 236 9.32 19.48 -16.29
C ASN A 236 9.77 18.91 -17.63
N ARG A 237 9.22 17.77 -18.06
CA ARG A 237 9.57 17.19 -19.37
C ARG A 237 9.12 18.08 -20.52
N VAL A 238 7.92 18.64 -20.46
CA VAL A 238 7.45 19.61 -21.47
C VAL A 238 8.38 20.82 -21.52
N ALA A 239 8.79 21.37 -20.38
CA ALA A 239 9.74 22.48 -20.32
C ALA A 239 11.09 22.13 -20.96
N LEU A 240 11.60 20.92 -20.73
CA LEU A 240 12.82 20.43 -21.39
C LEU A 240 12.66 20.31 -22.91
N THR A 241 11.54 19.75 -23.39
CA THR A 241 11.23 19.65 -24.82
C THR A 241 11.11 21.04 -25.47
N LEU A 242 10.53 22.01 -24.78
CA LEU A 242 10.52 23.41 -25.22
C LEU A 242 11.91 24.05 -25.17
N GLY A 243 12.76 23.66 -24.21
CA GLY A 243 14.17 24.06 -24.18
C GLY A 243 14.94 23.58 -25.41
N GLU A 244 14.66 22.36 -25.90
CA GLU A 244 15.28 21.81 -27.11
C GLU A 244 14.96 22.66 -28.36
N LYS A 245 13.76 23.27 -28.44
CA LYS A 245 13.42 24.27 -29.47
C LYS A 245 14.44 25.43 -29.51
N SER A 246 14.88 25.90 -28.35
CA SER A 246 15.85 27.00 -28.25
C SER A 246 17.25 26.58 -28.67
N SER A 247 17.66 25.35 -28.32
CA SER A 247 18.92 24.74 -28.77
C SER A 247 18.94 24.61 -30.30
N ILE A 248 17.85 24.11 -30.88
CA ILE A 248 17.64 24.01 -32.32
C ILE A 248 17.73 25.39 -33.01
N ALA A 249 17.12 26.41 -32.41
CA ALA A 249 17.20 27.78 -32.92
C ALA A 249 18.64 28.31 -32.93
N ALA A 250 19.42 28.01 -31.89
CA ALA A 250 20.82 28.42 -31.78
C ALA A 250 21.72 27.75 -32.84
N ASP A 251 21.48 26.48 -33.15
CA ASP A 251 22.21 25.78 -34.21
C ASP A 251 21.95 26.42 -35.59
N LEU A 252 20.69 26.79 -35.87
CA LEU A 252 20.32 27.53 -37.08
C LEU A 252 20.98 28.93 -37.11
N ASP A 253 21.00 29.64 -35.99
CA ASP A 253 21.68 30.95 -35.89
C ASP A 253 23.18 30.84 -36.17
N GLY A 254 23.83 29.77 -35.68
CA GLY A 254 25.24 29.51 -35.93
C GLY A 254 25.57 29.42 -37.42
N ILE A 255 24.81 28.63 -38.18
CA ILE A 255 25.08 28.47 -39.62
C ILE A 255 24.69 29.72 -40.42
N ILE A 256 23.56 30.37 -40.08
CA ILE A 256 23.13 31.62 -40.73
C ILE A 256 24.19 32.71 -40.58
N ARG A 257 24.70 32.92 -39.36
CA ARG A 257 25.77 33.89 -39.10
C ARG A 257 27.04 33.59 -39.89
N THR A 258 27.35 32.31 -40.06
CA THR A 258 28.54 31.89 -40.80
C THR A 258 28.41 32.20 -42.29
N ILE A 259 27.24 31.94 -42.88
CA ILE A 259 26.92 32.32 -44.28
C ILE A 259 27.02 33.84 -44.45
N GLY A 260 26.36 34.61 -43.57
CA GLY A 260 26.39 36.07 -43.63
C GLY A 260 27.80 36.65 -43.49
N SER A 261 28.62 36.06 -42.61
CA SER A 261 30.02 36.47 -42.41
C SER A 261 30.88 36.19 -43.64
N ALA A 262 30.72 35.02 -44.30
CA ALA A 262 31.48 34.69 -45.51
C ALA A 262 31.22 35.71 -46.63
N ILE A 263 29.96 36.02 -46.91
CA ILE A 263 29.57 37.02 -47.92
C ILE A 263 30.12 38.40 -47.56
N THR A 264 29.92 38.82 -46.30
CA THR A 264 30.30 40.16 -45.84
C THR A 264 31.81 40.34 -45.86
N ASN A 265 32.59 39.36 -45.37
CA ASN A 265 34.04 39.43 -45.31
C ASN A 265 34.66 39.46 -46.71
N THR A 266 34.25 38.55 -47.60
CA THR A 266 34.78 38.50 -48.97
C THR A 266 34.47 39.78 -49.73
N THR A 267 33.21 40.23 -49.70
CA THR A 267 32.87 41.50 -50.35
C THR A 267 33.60 42.68 -49.73
N THR A 268 33.83 42.71 -48.40
CA THR A 268 34.57 43.77 -47.69
C THR A 268 36.04 43.83 -48.07
N SER A 269 36.73 42.69 -48.10
CA SER A 269 38.13 42.60 -48.53
C SER A 269 38.29 43.21 -49.92
N ILE A 270 37.44 42.79 -50.84
CA ILE A 270 37.53 43.19 -52.24
C ILE A 270 37.18 44.66 -52.44
N GLY A 271 36.19 45.17 -51.70
CA GLY A 271 35.90 46.60 -51.71
C GLY A 271 37.08 47.44 -51.19
N THR A 272 37.83 46.91 -50.22
CA THR A 272 39.03 47.57 -49.67
C THR A 272 40.18 47.55 -50.67
N ASP A 273 40.42 46.41 -51.30
CA ASP A 273 41.46 46.25 -52.31
C ASP A 273 41.14 47.14 -53.53
N LEU A 274 39.87 47.20 -53.96
CA LEU A 274 39.44 48.01 -55.10
C LEU A 274 39.57 49.51 -54.80
N SER A 275 39.20 49.94 -53.59
CA SER A 275 39.38 51.32 -53.15
C SER A 275 40.87 51.69 -53.09
N SER A 276 41.72 50.77 -52.65
CA SER A 276 43.18 50.95 -52.61
C SER A 276 43.77 51.05 -54.01
N LEU A 277 43.31 50.21 -54.95
CA LEU A 277 43.73 50.24 -56.35
C LEU A 277 43.30 51.55 -57.03
N GLN A 278 42.08 52.02 -56.79
CA GLN A 278 41.59 53.32 -57.28
C GLN A 278 42.41 54.48 -56.72
N GLY A 279 42.66 54.50 -55.40
CA GLY A 279 43.45 55.55 -54.75
C GLY A 279 44.91 55.59 -55.22
N ASN A 280 45.48 54.43 -55.52
CA ASN A 280 46.85 54.30 -56.04
C ASN A 280 46.92 54.40 -57.57
N PHE A 281 45.81 54.51 -58.29
CA PHE A 281 45.81 54.48 -59.76
C PHE A 281 46.68 55.59 -60.37
N SER A 282 46.67 56.79 -59.78
CA SER A 282 47.52 57.92 -60.22
C SER A 282 49.03 57.69 -60.02
N SER A 283 49.42 56.72 -59.18
CA SER A 283 50.83 56.33 -58.99
C SER A 283 51.35 55.42 -60.11
N LEU A 284 50.46 54.81 -60.90
CA LEU A 284 50.79 54.07 -62.11
C LEU A 284 51.01 55.05 -63.27
N THR A 285 52.12 55.79 -63.23
CA THR A 285 52.37 56.96 -64.09
C THR A 285 52.21 56.70 -65.59
N ASN A 286 52.62 55.53 -66.09
CA ASN A 286 52.54 55.19 -67.51
C ASN A 286 51.09 54.82 -67.88
N VAL A 287 50.42 53.98 -67.08
CA VAL A 287 49.03 53.54 -67.35
C VAL A 287 48.03 54.68 -67.15
N ALA A 288 48.21 55.53 -66.15
CA ALA A 288 47.32 56.65 -65.85
C ALA A 288 47.39 57.76 -66.92
N ALA A 289 48.56 57.93 -67.56
CA ALA A 289 48.77 58.92 -68.63
C ALA A 289 48.43 58.41 -70.04
N ALA A 290 48.20 57.10 -70.20
CA ALA A 290 47.83 56.50 -71.49
C ALA A 290 46.45 56.97 -71.98
N ALA A 291 46.22 56.89 -73.30
CA ALA A 291 44.98 57.38 -73.92
C ALA A 291 43.70 56.72 -73.36
N ASN A 292 43.80 55.48 -72.88
CA ASN A 292 42.71 54.71 -72.29
C ASN A 292 42.71 54.71 -70.75
N GLY A 293 43.61 55.44 -70.08
CA GLY A 293 43.75 55.41 -68.61
C GLY A 293 42.48 55.85 -67.85
N SER A 294 41.77 56.86 -68.37
CA SER A 294 40.50 57.33 -67.80
C SER A 294 39.36 56.30 -67.93
N ALA A 295 39.37 55.49 -68.99
CA ALA A 295 38.41 54.41 -69.19
C ALA A 295 38.65 53.24 -68.21
N ILE A 296 39.92 52.94 -67.88
CA ILE A 296 40.25 51.94 -66.85
C ILE A 296 39.79 52.41 -65.47
N LEU A 297 40.02 53.69 -65.12
CA LEU A 297 39.57 54.23 -63.85
C LEU A 297 38.04 54.21 -63.72
N ALA A 298 37.32 54.50 -64.81
CA ALA A 298 35.86 54.37 -64.87
C ALA A 298 35.42 52.90 -64.67
N LEU A 299 36.09 51.94 -65.31
CA LEU A 299 35.80 50.51 -65.14
C LEU A 299 35.99 50.06 -63.69
N LEU A 300 37.06 50.50 -63.01
CA LEU A 300 37.25 50.24 -61.58
C LEU A 300 36.11 50.86 -60.73
N GLY A 301 35.62 52.05 -61.12
CA GLY A 301 34.44 52.70 -60.54
C GLY A 301 33.16 51.88 -60.69
N ASP A 302 32.93 51.30 -61.87
CA ASP A 302 31.78 50.44 -62.16
C ASP A 302 31.82 49.14 -61.34
N TYR A 303 33.01 48.55 -61.16
CA TYR A 303 33.20 47.41 -60.24
C TYR A 303 32.81 47.77 -58.79
N ALA A 304 33.19 48.96 -58.33
CA ALA A 304 32.87 49.42 -56.98
C ALA A 304 31.36 49.64 -56.79
N ALA A 305 30.71 50.21 -57.80
CA ALA A 305 29.26 50.41 -57.81
C ALA A 305 28.49 49.08 -57.82
N ASN A 306 28.90 48.11 -58.66
CA ASN A 306 28.29 46.78 -58.70
C ASN A 306 28.45 46.01 -57.38
N LEU A 307 29.60 46.15 -56.72
CA LEU A 307 29.83 45.55 -55.41
C LEU A 307 28.96 46.20 -54.32
N ALA A 308 28.74 47.52 -54.39
CA ALA A 308 27.84 48.23 -53.50
C ALA A 308 26.37 47.82 -53.71
N ASP A 309 25.94 47.64 -54.96
CA ASP A 309 24.60 47.15 -55.29
C ASP A 309 24.36 45.71 -54.80
N LEU A 310 25.38 44.84 -54.89
CA LEU A 310 25.32 43.49 -54.34
C LEU A 310 25.16 43.51 -52.81
N ARG A 311 25.88 44.39 -52.10
CA ARG A 311 25.75 44.55 -50.64
C ARG A 311 24.40 45.12 -50.21
N ASN A 312 23.81 46.00 -51.03
CA ASN A 312 22.57 46.70 -50.70
C ASN A 312 21.30 46.01 -51.25
N LYS A 313 21.43 44.76 -51.73
CA LYS A 313 20.30 44.02 -52.31
C LYS A 313 19.20 43.77 -51.27
N THR A 314 17.94 43.97 -51.66
CA THR A 314 16.76 43.81 -50.79
C THR A 314 15.81 42.72 -51.35
N PRO A 315 15.29 41.78 -50.51
CA PRO A 315 15.65 41.58 -49.10
C PRO A 315 17.11 41.13 -48.96
N SER A 316 17.75 41.53 -47.85
CA SER A 316 19.11 41.09 -47.54
C SER A 316 19.16 39.58 -47.34
N VAL A 317 20.34 38.98 -47.54
CA VAL A 317 20.56 37.55 -47.28
C VAL A 317 20.18 37.19 -45.84
N ASP A 318 20.52 38.03 -44.87
CA ASP A 318 20.18 37.83 -43.46
C ASP A 318 18.66 37.82 -43.23
N THR A 319 17.90 38.67 -43.92
CA THR A 319 16.43 38.70 -43.83
C THR A 319 15.80 37.43 -44.38
N VAL A 320 16.31 36.93 -45.51
CA VAL A 320 15.81 35.68 -46.13
C VAL A 320 16.14 34.47 -45.25
N LEU A 321 17.36 34.41 -44.71
CA LEU A 321 17.80 33.34 -43.81
C LEU A 321 17.04 33.38 -42.47
N GLY A 322 16.76 34.57 -41.92
CA GLY A 322 15.91 34.74 -40.74
C GLY A 322 14.48 34.23 -40.96
N SER A 323 13.90 34.50 -42.14
CA SER A 323 12.55 34.00 -42.48
C SER A 323 12.50 32.47 -42.59
N LEU A 324 13.57 31.85 -43.08
CA LEU A 324 13.71 30.38 -43.11
C LEU A 324 13.79 29.81 -41.69
N LYS A 325 14.60 30.41 -40.82
CA LYS A 325 14.71 30.03 -39.40
C LYS A 325 13.35 30.02 -38.72
N ASP A 326 12.59 31.10 -38.87
CA ASP A 326 11.26 31.22 -38.27
C ASP A 326 10.31 30.13 -38.78
N SER A 327 10.37 29.83 -40.08
CA SER A 327 9.57 28.77 -40.70
C SER A 327 9.92 27.37 -40.18
N VAL A 328 11.21 27.08 -39.94
CA VAL A 328 11.68 25.78 -39.43
C VAL A 328 11.33 25.60 -37.95
N ILE A 329 11.48 26.65 -37.12
CA ILE A 329 11.16 26.61 -35.69
C ILE A 329 9.65 26.49 -35.45
N ASN A 330 8.82 26.95 -36.38
CA ASN A 330 7.37 26.82 -36.32
C ASN A 330 6.86 25.36 -36.41
N VAL A 331 7.70 24.36 -36.70
CA VAL A 331 7.33 22.93 -36.58
C VAL A 331 6.86 22.57 -35.16
N TYR A 332 7.48 23.15 -34.12
CA TYR A 332 7.04 22.95 -32.74
C TYR A 332 5.64 23.55 -32.45
N ALA A 333 5.13 24.44 -33.30
CA ALA A 333 3.78 24.96 -33.18
C ALA A 333 2.71 23.91 -33.58
N VAL A 334 3.03 22.96 -34.46
CA VAL A 334 2.12 21.85 -34.83
C VAL A 334 1.93 20.89 -33.65
N ALA A 335 2.96 20.74 -32.82
CA ALA A 335 2.90 19.94 -31.59
C ALA A 335 2.42 20.74 -30.36
N ALA A 336 2.07 22.03 -30.52
CA ALA A 336 1.63 22.89 -29.41
C ALA A 336 0.53 22.28 -28.52
N PRO A 337 -0.49 21.58 -29.06
CA PRO A 337 -1.51 20.95 -28.23
C PRO A 337 -0.98 19.88 -27.28
N LEU A 338 0.12 19.19 -27.62
CA LEU A 338 0.75 18.16 -26.77
C LEU A 338 1.47 18.76 -25.56
N PHE A 339 1.80 20.05 -25.62
CA PHE A 339 2.45 20.78 -24.53
C PHE A 339 1.45 21.45 -23.58
N ILE A 340 0.16 21.52 -23.96
CA ILE A 340 -0.92 21.98 -23.07
C ILE A 340 -1.43 20.79 -22.28
N ILE A 341 -0.62 20.35 -21.31
CA ILE A 341 -0.88 19.12 -20.53
C ILE A 341 -2.16 19.19 -19.69
N GLN A 342 -2.65 20.39 -19.39
CA GLN A 342 -3.89 20.61 -18.64
C GLN A 342 -5.15 20.32 -19.46
N ASP A 343 -5.08 20.48 -20.79
CA ASP A 343 -6.21 20.26 -21.70
C ASP A 343 -6.08 18.93 -22.47
N SER A 344 -5.07 18.12 -22.13
CA SER A 344 -4.84 16.83 -22.77
C SER A 344 -5.86 15.79 -22.28
N TYR A 345 -6.71 15.33 -23.20
CA TYR A 345 -7.68 14.26 -22.94
C TYR A 345 -7.01 13.00 -22.37
N VAL A 346 -5.84 12.62 -22.90
CA VAL A 346 -5.11 11.41 -22.47
C VAL A 346 -4.58 11.56 -21.04
N VAL A 347 -4.05 12.74 -20.70
CA VAL A 347 -3.55 13.03 -19.34
C VAL A 347 -4.73 13.07 -18.37
N ASN A 348 -5.84 13.70 -18.77
CA ASN A 348 -7.06 13.74 -17.96
C ASN A 348 -7.61 12.34 -17.68
N GLU A 349 -7.78 11.51 -18.71
CA GLU A 349 -8.25 10.11 -18.55
C GLU A 349 -7.32 9.28 -17.64
N LEU A 350 -6.00 9.45 -17.78
CA LEU A 350 -5.03 8.74 -16.95
C LEU A 350 -5.11 9.16 -15.48
N ILE A 351 -5.22 10.47 -15.21
CA ILE A 351 -5.37 11.02 -13.85
C ILE A 351 -6.71 10.61 -13.25
N VAL A 352 -7.80 10.75 -14.00
CA VAL A 352 -9.15 10.34 -13.58
C VAL A 352 -9.15 8.86 -13.23
N THR A 353 -8.59 7.99 -14.07
CA THR A 353 -8.49 6.54 -13.80
C THR A 353 -7.80 6.24 -12.47
N LEU A 354 -6.72 6.97 -12.15
CA LEU A 354 -5.96 6.79 -10.92
C LEU A 354 -6.75 7.30 -9.70
N ILE A 355 -7.23 8.54 -9.71
CA ILE A 355 -7.88 9.16 -8.53
C ILE A 355 -9.33 8.71 -8.34
N ALA A 356 -9.97 8.13 -9.35
CA ALA A 356 -11.26 7.45 -9.22
C ALA A 356 -11.18 6.24 -8.29
N ASN A 357 -9.97 5.73 -8.02
CA ASN A 357 -9.75 4.59 -7.14
C ASN A 357 -10.58 3.36 -7.57
N ALA A 358 -10.67 3.15 -8.88
CA ALA A 358 -11.42 2.06 -9.51
C ALA A 358 -10.64 0.74 -9.51
N GLU A 359 -11.26 -0.34 -10.01
CA GLU A 359 -10.57 -1.63 -10.22
C GLU A 359 -9.34 -1.46 -11.12
N TYR A 360 -8.20 -2.01 -10.69
CA TYR A 360 -6.91 -1.89 -11.37
C TYR A 360 -6.44 -0.46 -11.68
N SER A 361 -6.98 0.56 -11.03
CA SER A 361 -6.66 1.98 -11.29
C SER A 361 -5.15 2.26 -11.34
N GLN A 362 -4.42 1.89 -10.28
CA GLN A 362 -2.97 2.05 -10.22
C GLN A 362 -2.23 1.19 -11.27
N TYR A 363 -2.61 -0.08 -11.46
CA TYR A 363 -2.01 -0.94 -12.50
C TYR A 363 -2.15 -0.32 -13.90
N CYS A 364 -3.35 0.16 -14.25
CA CYS A 364 -3.62 0.85 -15.51
C CYS A 364 -2.81 2.15 -15.62
N PHE A 365 -2.69 2.91 -14.54
CA PHE A 365 -1.87 4.11 -14.51
C PHE A 365 -0.39 3.81 -14.83
N TYR A 366 0.25 2.90 -14.09
CA TYR A 366 1.66 2.52 -14.34
C TYR A 366 1.88 1.88 -15.70
N LYS A 367 0.86 1.24 -16.26
CA LYS A 367 0.88 0.67 -17.61
C LYS A 367 0.91 1.72 -18.72
N TYR A 368 0.41 2.93 -18.50
CA TYR A 368 0.28 3.95 -19.57
C TYR A 368 1.01 5.27 -19.30
N LYS A 369 1.34 5.60 -18.03
CA LYS A 369 1.93 6.90 -17.66
C LYS A 369 3.17 7.28 -18.47
N ASP A 370 4.02 6.31 -18.78
CA ASP A 370 5.30 6.57 -19.46
C ASP A 370 5.21 6.62 -20.98
N PHE A 371 4.06 6.29 -21.56
CA PHE A 371 3.82 6.48 -22.99
C PHE A 371 3.76 7.96 -23.35
N PHE A 372 3.21 8.80 -22.49
CA PHE A 372 3.16 10.24 -22.77
C PHE A 372 4.57 10.86 -22.74
N PHE A 373 5.42 10.42 -21.81
CA PHE A 373 6.85 10.78 -21.81
C PHE A 373 7.56 10.32 -23.09
N SER A 374 7.28 9.09 -23.55
CA SER A 374 7.82 8.58 -24.80
C SER A 374 7.33 9.38 -26.00
N MET A 375 6.06 9.77 -26.04
CA MET A 375 5.49 10.58 -27.11
C MET A 375 6.09 11.99 -27.19
N LEU A 376 6.31 12.65 -26.04
CA LEU A 376 7.02 13.93 -25.99
C LEU A 376 8.46 13.80 -26.49
N ASP A 377 9.13 12.70 -26.16
CA ASP A 377 10.47 12.40 -26.67
C ASP A 377 10.46 12.22 -28.18
N THR A 378 9.48 11.50 -28.72
CA THR A 378 9.31 11.31 -30.17
C THR A 378 9.14 12.62 -30.90
N VAL A 379 8.26 13.50 -30.42
CA VAL A 379 8.04 14.82 -31.06
C VAL A 379 9.33 15.61 -31.12
N SER A 380 10.11 15.62 -30.04
CA SER A 380 11.39 16.33 -30.03
C SER A 380 12.41 15.69 -30.96
N ILE A 381 12.46 14.37 -30.98
CA ILE A 381 13.32 13.58 -31.87
C ILE A 381 13.00 13.88 -33.34
N ASP A 382 11.73 13.83 -33.73
CA ASP A 382 11.27 14.06 -35.10
C ASP A 382 11.54 15.50 -35.54
N ALA A 383 11.24 16.47 -34.67
CA ALA A 383 11.54 17.87 -34.94
C ALA A 383 13.05 18.11 -35.11
N ARG A 384 13.87 17.47 -34.29
CA ARG A 384 15.33 17.53 -34.40
C ARG A 384 15.84 16.85 -35.67
N GLU A 385 15.25 15.75 -36.10
CA GLU A 385 15.57 15.12 -37.38
C GLU A 385 15.34 16.09 -38.55
N CYS A 386 14.20 16.78 -38.56
CA CYS A 386 13.90 17.80 -39.56
C CYS A 386 14.94 18.92 -39.56
N VAL A 387 15.34 19.43 -38.40
CA VAL A 387 16.33 20.52 -38.35
C VAL A 387 17.74 20.04 -38.70
N ASP A 388 18.16 18.85 -38.27
CA ASP A 388 19.47 18.32 -38.64
C ASP A 388 19.58 18.20 -40.18
N LYS A 389 18.48 17.86 -40.88
CA LYS A 389 18.41 17.89 -42.35
C LYS A 389 18.57 19.32 -42.90
N GLU A 390 17.86 20.30 -42.35
CA GLU A 390 17.92 21.69 -42.81
C GLU A 390 19.27 22.38 -42.54
N VAL A 391 19.88 22.17 -41.37
CA VAL A 391 21.24 22.68 -41.07
C VAL A 391 22.24 22.13 -42.08
N THR A 392 22.14 20.83 -42.40
CA THR A 392 23.00 20.21 -43.40
C THR A 392 22.78 20.87 -44.78
N ARG A 393 21.53 21.18 -45.17
CA ARG A 393 21.20 21.92 -46.39
C ARG A 393 21.83 23.32 -46.43
N LEU A 394 21.85 24.03 -45.30
CA LEU A 394 22.43 25.36 -45.18
C LEU A 394 23.96 25.37 -45.24
N GLU A 395 24.63 24.35 -44.70
CA GLU A 395 26.08 24.20 -44.86
C GLU A 395 26.49 24.04 -46.33
N TYR A 396 25.74 23.27 -47.12
CA TYR A 396 25.98 23.20 -48.56
C TYR A 396 25.83 24.54 -49.26
N PHE A 397 24.79 25.26 -48.88
CA PHE A 397 24.54 26.59 -49.42
C PHE A 397 25.71 27.53 -49.13
N ARG A 398 26.26 27.47 -47.91
CA ARG A 398 27.47 28.20 -47.53
C ARG A 398 28.66 27.90 -48.43
N THR A 399 29.06 26.62 -48.55
CA THR A 399 30.24 26.23 -49.36
C THR A 399 30.06 26.62 -50.82
N THR A 400 28.84 26.48 -51.34
CA THR A 400 28.51 26.90 -52.71
C THR A 400 28.69 28.40 -52.85
N ILE A 401 28.22 29.20 -51.89
CA ILE A 401 28.45 30.65 -51.88
C ILE A 401 29.94 30.99 -51.84
N GLU A 402 30.73 30.32 -51.01
CA GLU A 402 32.19 30.55 -50.93
C GLU A 402 32.86 30.29 -52.29
N LEU A 403 32.60 29.14 -52.92
CA LEU A 403 33.07 28.81 -54.27
C LEU A 403 32.60 29.81 -55.33
N MET A 404 31.35 30.24 -55.24
CA MET A 404 30.78 31.23 -56.14
C MET A 404 31.47 32.58 -55.99
N LEU A 405 31.74 33.01 -54.76
CA LEU A 405 32.49 34.24 -54.48
C LEU A 405 33.92 34.12 -55.01
N ASP A 406 34.60 33.00 -54.77
CA ASP A 406 35.95 32.76 -55.29
C ASP A 406 36.00 32.84 -56.82
N VAL A 407 35.06 32.20 -57.52
CA VAL A 407 34.97 32.29 -58.99
C VAL A 407 34.65 33.70 -59.47
N LEU A 408 33.75 34.39 -58.77
CA LEU A 408 33.34 35.76 -59.11
C LEU A 408 34.49 36.76 -58.98
N PHE A 409 35.44 36.46 -58.09
CA PHE A 409 36.55 37.36 -57.76
C PHE A 409 37.93 36.84 -58.18
N TYR A 410 38.02 35.67 -58.78
CA TYR A 410 39.25 35.14 -59.38
C TYR A 410 39.84 36.09 -60.42
N ASP A 411 39.01 36.69 -61.27
CA ASP A 411 39.45 37.65 -62.29
C ASP A 411 39.89 39.00 -61.69
N TYR A 412 39.56 39.28 -60.42
CA TYR A 412 39.94 40.50 -59.70
C TYR A 412 41.37 40.46 -59.17
N GLU A 413 41.83 39.31 -58.64
CA GLU A 413 43.16 39.17 -58.04
C GLU A 413 44.30 39.53 -59.01
N ASP A 414 44.08 39.33 -60.31
CA ASP A 414 45.04 39.63 -61.37
C ASP A 414 45.11 41.11 -61.77
N ILE A 415 44.11 41.94 -61.44
CA ILE A 415 43.99 43.30 -62.00
C ILE A 415 45.16 44.19 -61.57
N ALA A 416 45.52 44.18 -60.28
CA ALA A 416 46.62 44.99 -59.78
C ALA A 416 47.98 44.55 -60.36
N GLY A 417 48.18 43.25 -60.53
CA GLY A 417 49.38 42.69 -61.16
C GLY A 417 49.46 43.05 -62.64
N ASP A 418 48.36 42.87 -63.38
CA ASP A 418 48.24 43.22 -64.80
C ASP A 418 48.47 44.71 -65.04
N LEU A 419 47.92 45.59 -64.19
CA LEU A 419 48.15 47.03 -64.25
C LEU A 419 49.61 47.40 -63.94
N THR A 420 50.25 46.73 -62.98
CA THR A 420 51.67 46.93 -62.66
C THR A 420 52.56 46.51 -63.83
N VAL A 421 52.26 45.38 -64.47
CA VAL A 421 52.98 44.89 -65.65
C VAL A 421 52.84 45.86 -66.81
N CYS A 422 51.62 46.31 -67.14
CA CYS A 422 51.44 47.32 -68.19
C CYS A 422 52.16 48.63 -67.83
N ASN A 423 52.16 49.05 -66.56
CA ASN A 423 52.85 50.26 -66.12
C ASN A 423 54.38 50.19 -66.26
N GLY A 424 54.98 49.00 -66.33
CA GLY A 424 56.41 48.82 -66.63
C GLY A 424 56.79 49.05 -68.09
N ILE A 425 55.82 49.20 -69.00
CA ILE A 425 56.06 49.37 -70.44
C ILE A 425 56.23 50.86 -70.74
N SER A 426 57.40 51.23 -71.27
CA SER A 426 57.74 52.61 -71.64
C SER A 426 57.42 52.96 -73.11
N ASP A 427 57.20 51.95 -73.96
CA ASP A 427 56.79 52.14 -75.35
C ASP A 427 55.26 52.32 -75.46
N GLN A 428 54.83 53.44 -76.05
CA GLN A 428 53.43 53.85 -76.06
C GLN A 428 52.52 52.88 -76.83
N ALA A 429 52.97 52.34 -77.97
CA ALA A 429 52.17 51.42 -78.78
C ALA A 429 51.96 50.08 -78.05
N ASN A 430 53.02 49.55 -77.43
CA ASN A 430 52.96 48.34 -76.63
C ASN A 430 52.17 48.53 -75.32
N LEU A 431 52.24 49.71 -74.71
CA LEU A 431 51.45 50.07 -73.52
C LEU A 431 49.96 50.11 -73.85
N ASP A 432 49.58 50.76 -74.95
CA ASP A 432 48.19 50.85 -75.40
C ASP A 432 47.65 49.47 -75.82
N GLU A 433 48.48 48.60 -76.41
CA GLU A 433 48.14 47.20 -76.70
C GLU A 433 47.96 46.38 -75.41
N CYS A 434 48.86 46.53 -74.43
CA CYS A 434 48.77 45.88 -73.11
C CYS A 434 47.46 46.25 -72.41
N ILE A 435 47.17 47.55 -72.31
CA ILE A 435 45.94 48.07 -71.70
C ILE A 435 44.69 47.59 -72.44
N THR A 436 44.69 47.60 -73.78
CA THR A 436 43.54 47.19 -74.59
C THR A 436 43.28 45.68 -74.48
N SER A 437 44.34 44.87 -74.41
CA SER A 437 44.27 43.42 -74.23
C SER A 437 43.71 43.06 -72.84
N LYS A 438 44.22 43.71 -71.79
CA LYS A 438 43.79 43.47 -70.40
C LYS A 438 42.40 44.03 -70.10
N SER A 439 42.05 45.21 -70.60
CA SER A 439 40.70 45.78 -70.45
C SER A 439 39.61 44.95 -71.10
N ARG A 440 39.87 44.27 -72.24
CA ARG A 440 38.93 43.29 -72.82
C ARG A 440 38.76 42.03 -71.96
N LYS A 441 39.83 41.56 -71.31
CA LYS A 441 39.76 40.45 -70.33
C LYS A 441 38.82 40.82 -69.18
N TRP A 442 38.98 42.02 -68.62
CA TRP A 442 38.17 42.53 -67.51
C TRP A 442 36.71 42.83 -67.91
N SER A 443 36.45 43.40 -69.09
CA SER A 443 35.08 43.65 -69.55
C SER A 443 34.31 42.36 -69.83
N SER A 444 34.99 41.30 -70.28
CA SER A 444 34.41 39.96 -70.49
C SER A 444 34.09 39.26 -69.16
N ALA A 445 34.93 39.46 -68.14
CA ALA A 445 34.66 39.01 -66.77
C ALA A 445 33.42 39.70 -66.17
N MET A 446 33.24 41.00 -66.41
CA MET A 446 32.08 41.79 -65.94
C MET A 446 30.74 41.29 -66.53
N MET A 447 30.75 40.76 -67.77
CA MET A 447 29.54 40.20 -68.40
C MET A 447 29.19 38.79 -67.89
N ARG A 448 30.17 38.05 -67.33
CA ARG A 448 29.95 36.77 -66.63
C ARG A 448 29.32 36.99 -65.25
N LEU A 449 29.62 38.11 -64.61
CA LEU A 449 29.05 38.55 -63.32
C LEU A 449 27.52 38.65 -63.36
N LEU A 450 26.95 39.17 -64.47
CA LEU A 450 25.50 39.37 -64.63
C LEU A 450 24.72 38.07 -64.92
N VAL A 451 25.36 37.09 -65.57
CA VAL A 451 24.78 35.78 -65.91
C VAL A 451 24.81 34.83 -64.71
N PHE A 452 25.81 34.98 -63.84
CA PHE A 452 25.97 34.15 -62.64
C PHE A 452 24.87 34.41 -61.58
N VAL A 453 24.36 35.65 -61.50
CA VAL A 453 23.21 36.04 -60.63
C VAL A 453 21.91 35.33 -61.04
N LEU A 454 21.78 34.87 -62.29
CA LEU A 454 20.59 34.18 -62.82
C LEU A 454 20.69 32.65 -62.76
N CYS A 455 21.89 32.07 -62.58
CA CYS A 455 22.10 30.60 -62.57
C CYS A 455 21.89 29.94 -61.18
N VAL A 456 21.64 30.71 -60.13
CA VAL A 456 21.57 30.24 -58.72
C VAL A 456 20.24 29.54 -58.37
N GLN A 457 19.33 29.35 -59.33
CA GLN A 457 18.01 28.73 -59.09
C GLN A 457 17.95 27.20 -59.32
N SER A 458 19.03 26.56 -59.76
CA SER A 458 19.00 25.12 -60.00
C SER A 458 20.40 24.55 -59.97
N LEU A 459 20.80 23.91 -58.88
CA LEU A 459 21.49 22.62 -58.98
C LEU A 459 21.55 21.91 -57.63
N SER A 460 21.11 20.67 -57.70
CA SER A 460 21.01 19.69 -56.64
C SER A 460 22.31 18.87 -56.54
N GLN A 461 22.54 18.31 -55.35
CA GLN A 461 23.36 17.11 -55.06
C GLN A 461 24.90 17.29 -55.02
N LEU A 462 25.48 17.30 -53.81
CA LEU A 462 26.30 16.20 -53.22
C LEU A 462 27.20 16.72 -52.07
N LEU A 463 26.97 16.11 -50.91
CA LEU A 463 27.84 15.64 -49.81
C LEU A 463 28.68 16.56 -48.86
N PRO A 464 28.57 16.38 -47.53
CA PRO A 464 28.73 17.40 -46.47
C PRO A 464 29.84 17.13 -45.44
N SER A 465 29.94 17.97 -44.39
CA SER A 465 30.70 17.69 -43.16
C SER A 465 30.08 18.32 -41.90
N ALA A 466 30.27 17.65 -40.75
CA ALA A 466 30.10 18.07 -39.34
C ALA A 466 28.74 17.76 -38.63
N HIS A 467 28.67 17.17 -37.42
CA HIS A 467 29.61 16.61 -36.44
C HIS A 467 29.19 15.16 -36.13
N ALA A 468 30.12 14.22 -35.97
CA ALA A 468 29.77 12.81 -35.78
C ALA A 468 30.76 11.99 -34.91
N LYS A 469 30.19 11.09 -34.08
CA LYS A 469 30.56 9.71 -33.64
C LYS A 469 29.59 9.28 -32.52
N PRO A 470 29.18 7.99 -32.34
CA PRO A 470 29.93 6.71 -32.48
C PRO A 470 29.35 5.69 -33.53
N ASP A 471 30.12 4.71 -34.01
CA ASP A 471 29.98 4.17 -35.38
C ASP A 471 29.70 2.67 -35.62
N PHE A 472 28.80 1.99 -34.90
CA PHE A 472 28.10 0.77 -35.37
C PHE A 472 28.94 -0.30 -36.12
N GLY A 473 30.23 -0.45 -35.80
CA GLY A 473 31.16 -1.36 -36.45
C GLY A 473 31.77 -0.88 -37.78
N ILE A 474 31.61 0.39 -38.18
CA ILE A 474 32.28 1.02 -39.33
C ILE A 474 33.34 2.04 -38.86
N LYS A 475 34.29 2.38 -39.73
CA LYS A 475 35.38 3.33 -39.41
C LYS A 475 35.02 4.80 -39.65
N LEU A 476 33.75 5.09 -39.91
CA LEU A 476 33.27 6.42 -40.30
C LEU A 476 32.16 6.95 -39.39
N PRO A 477 32.18 8.25 -39.08
CA PRO A 477 31.32 8.86 -38.11
C PRO A 477 29.86 8.96 -38.60
N ILE A 478 28.91 8.32 -37.88
CA ILE A 478 27.46 8.44 -38.13
C ILE A 478 26.88 9.58 -37.28
N LYS A 479 26.13 10.49 -37.90
CA LYS A 479 25.54 11.64 -37.20
C LYS A 479 24.44 11.18 -36.22
N SER A 480 24.41 11.76 -35.03
CA SER A 480 23.40 11.54 -33.98
C SER A 480 23.36 10.15 -33.33
N SER A 481 24.31 9.27 -33.62
CA SER A 481 24.38 7.90 -33.08
C SER A 481 24.55 7.83 -31.55
N GLY A 482 25.21 8.81 -30.92
CA GLY A 482 25.38 8.87 -29.46
C GLY A 482 24.06 9.01 -28.68
N LYS A 483 22.98 9.42 -29.36
CA LYS A 483 21.63 9.47 -28.78
C LYS A 483 21.09 8.07 -28.45
N VAL A 484 21.51 7.05 -29.20
CA VAL A 484 21.14 5.65 -28.95
C VAL A 484 21.70 5.18 -27.60
N SER A 485 22.98 5.45 -27.33
CA SER A 485 23.59 5.16 -26.02
C SER A 485 22.92 5.91 -24.88
N THR A 486 22.58 7.19 -25.08
CA THR A 486 21.87 8.00 -24.07
C THR A 486 20.49 7.41 -23.76
N ALA A 487 19.73 6.99 -24.78
CA ALA A 487 18.44 6.34 -24.58
C ALA A 487 18.57 5.00 -23.84
N ALA A 488 19.58 4.20 -24.18
CA ALA A 488 19.87 2.93 -23.51
C ALA A 488 20.22 3.13 -22.03
N GLN A 489 21.05 4.13 -21.71
CA GLN A 489 21.40 4.49 -20.33
C GLN A 489 20.17 4.95 -19.53
N LYS A 490 19.29 5.76 -20.12
CA LYS A 490 18.02 6.15 -19.48
C LYS A 490 17.12 4.94 -19.24
N ALA A 491 17.08 3.99 -20.16
CA ALA A 491 16.34 2.73 -19.97
C ALA A 491 16.95 1.88 -18.85
N GLN A 492 18.27 1.89 -18.70
CA GLN A 492 18.98 1.19 -17.62
C GLN A 492 18.54 1.68 -16.24
N THR A 493 18.45 2.99 -16.03
CA THR A 493 18.01 3.54 -14.74
C THR A 493 16.63 3.02 -14.34
N VAL A 494 15.69 2.93 -15.28
CA VAL A 494 14.33 2.42 -15.03
C VAL A 494 14.35 0.90 -14.83
N LEU A 495 15.20 0.18 -15.54
CA LEU A 495 15.36 -1.26 -15.39
C LEU A 495 15.90 -1.63 -14.00
N LEU A 496 16.98 -0.97 -13.57
CA LEU A 496 17.60 -1.23 -12.27
C LEU A 496 16.63 -0.93 -11.12
N ALA A 497 15.74 0.05 -11.28
CA ALA A 497 14.73 0.34 -10.26
C ALA A 497 13.72 -0.80 -10.04
N ALA A 498 13.65 -1.81 -10.93
CA ALA A 498 12.69 -2.90 -10.81
C ALA A 498 12.93 -3.82 -9.61
N ASP A 499 14.14 -3.84 -9.04
CA ASP A 499 14.49 -4.64 -7.86
C ASP A 499 14.77 -3.83 -6.59
N ASP A 500 14.50 -2.51 -6.60
CA ASP A 500 14.73 -1.57 -5.47
C ASP A 500 14.16 -2.04 -4.13
N ASN A 501 13.07 -2.80 -4.15
CA ASN A 501 12.38 -3.30 -2.96
C ASN A 501 12.77 -4.74 -2.58
N THR A 502 13.99 -5.17 -2.94
CA THR A 502 14.50 -6.53 -2.68
C THR A 502 15.89 -6.48 -1.99
N PRO A 503 16.26 -7.48 -1.14
CA PRO A 503 15.50 -8.67 -0.75
C PRO A 503 14.36 -8.37 0.24
N TYR A 504 13.37 -9.25 0.30
CA TYR A 504 12.20 -9.12 1.17
C TYR A 504 12.10 -10.32 2.13
N MET A 505 11.77 -10.07 3.40
CA MET A 505 11.63 -11.09 4.43
C MET A 505 10.33 -10.90 5.22
N VAL A 506 9.59 -11.99 5.40
CA VAL A 506 8.32 -12.05 6.14
C VAL A 506 8.61 -12.28 7.63
N GLU A 507 8.04 -11.46 8.50
CA GLU A 507 8.25 -11.47 9.94
C GLU A 507 7.38 -12.51 10.67
N ALA A 508 6.12 -12.70 10.26
CA ALA A 508 5.21 -13.66 10.91
C ALA A 508 5.60 -15.14 10.69
N ASN A 509 6.65 -15.40 9.89
CA ASN A 509 7.12 -16.73 9.49
C ASN A 509 6.05 -17.58 8.78
N TYR A 510 5.09 -16.94 8.12
CA TYR A 510 4.07 -17.65 7.34
C TYR A 510 4.67 -18.14 6.01
N LYS A 511 4.85 -19.46 5.89
CA LYS A 511 5.59 -20.09 4.79
C LYS A 511 5.07 -19.72 3.40
N GLY A 512 3.74 -19.68 3.20
CA GLY A 512 3.15 -19.31 1.91
C GLY A 512 3.48 -17.88 1.48
N LEU A 513 3.57 -16.93 2.42
CA LEU A 513 3.94 -15.55 2.15
C LEU A 513 5.41 -15.44 1.76
N GLN A 514 6.31 -16.12 2.50
CA GLN A 514 7.74 -16.09 2.20
C GLN A 514 8.06 -16.76 0.85
N GLU A 515 7.37 -17.85 0.51
CA GLU A 515 7.52 -18.49 -0.80
C GLU A 515 7.06 -17.56 -1.94
N LEU A 516 5.92 -16.88 -1.80
CA LEU A 516 5.47 -15.89 -2.78
C LEU A 516 6.43 -14.71 -2.91
N ALA A 517 6.95 -14.20 -1.79
CA ALA A 517 7.95 -13.13 -1.77
C ALA A 517 9.23 -13.56 -2.49
N ASN A 518 9.74 -14.76 -2.21
CA ASN A 518 10.94 -15.30 -2.85
C ASN A 518 10.76 -15.43 -4.37
N ILE A 519 9.59 -15.88 -4.84
CA ILE A 519 9.31 -15.96 -6.28
C ILE A 519 9.27 -14.57 -6.90
N THR A 520 8.63 -13.60 -6.23
CA THR A 520 8.51 -12.21 -6.70
C THR A 520 9.87 -11.52 -6.78
N VAL A 521 10.70 -11.67 -5.73
CA VAL A 521 12.10 -11.20 -5.70
C VAL A 521 12.89 -11.83 -6.84
N ARG A 522 12.76 -13.15 -7.05
CA ARG A 522 13.44 -13.84 -8.15
C ARG A 522 13.03 -13.28 -9.52
N VAL A 523 11.75 -12.97 -9.75
CA VAL A 523 11.28 -12.32 -11.00
C VAL A 523 11.93 -10.96 -11.18
N ALA A 524 12.03 -10.15 -10.12
CA ALA A 524 12.69 -8.84 -10.14
C ALA A 524 14.18 -8.98 -10.50
N THR A 525 14.90 -9.85 -9.79
CA THR A 525 16.32 -10.12 -10.02
C THR A 525 16.58 -10.68 -11.42
N ASP A 526 15.74 -11.60 -11.90
CA ASP A 526 15.86 -12.14 -13.26
C ASP A 526 15.65 -11.05 -14.31
N LEU A 527 14.64 -10.18 -14.16
CA LEU A 527 14.40 -9.05 -15.06
C LEU A 527 15.63 -8.12 -15.12
N VAL A 528 16.15 -7.71 -13.96
CA VAL A 528 17.30 -6.81 -13.87
C VAL A 528 18.55 -7.46 -14.46
N THR A 529 18.83 -8.71 -14.10
CA THR A 529 20.02 -9.44 -14.58
C THR A 529 19.99 -9.59 -16.09
N ILE A 530 18.88 -10.08 -16.65
CA ILE A 530 18.77 -10.34 -18.09
C ILE A 530 18.78 -9.03 -18.87
N GLY A 531 18.06 -8.00 -18.40
CA GLY A 531 17.99 -6.72 -19.10
C GLY A 531 19.28 -5.92 -19.02
N SER A 532 20.08 -6.09 -17.96
CA SER A 532 21.31 -5.33 -17.75
C SER A 532 22.38 -5.63 -18.78
N ASP A 533 22.35 -6.79 -19.43
CA ASP A 533 23.26 -7.16 -20.51
C ASP A 533 22.98 -6.38 -21.81
N LEU A 534 21.74 -5.91 -22.02
CA LEU A 534 21.36 -5.19 -23.25
C LEU A 534 22.03 -3.81 -23.34
N VAL A 535 22.16 -3.09 -22.22
CA VAL A 535 22.62 -1.69 -22.23
C VAL A 535 24.10 -1.56 -22.59
N PRO A 536 25.03 -2.33 -22.00
CA PRO A 536 26.43 -2.38 -22.43
C PRO A 536 26.55 -2.79 -23.90
N ASN A 537 25.74 -3.74 -24.38
CA ASN A 537 25.79 -4.20 -25.76
C ASN A 537 25.30 -3.14 -26.75
N VAL A 538 24.24 -2.38 -26.43
CA VAL A 538 23.81 -1.23 -27.24
C VAL A 538 24.89 -0.15 -27.24
N THR A 539 25.49 0.14 -26.08
CA THR A 539 26.53 1.17 -25.96
C THR A 539 27.80 0.77 -26.71
N ALA A 540 28.18 -0.51 -26.61
CA ALA A 540 29.31 -1.10 -27.32
C ALA A 540 29.09 -1.08 -28.83
N LEU A 541 27.92 -1.54 -29.30
CA LEU A 541 27.50 -1.48 -30.69
C LEU A 541 27.64 -0.05 -31.23
N VAL A 542 27.08 0.92 -30.51
CA VAL A 542 27.18 2.33 -30.91
C VAL A 542 28.65 2.72 -30.97
N SER A 543 29.49 2.44 -29.96
CA SER A 543 30.90 2.84 -29.92
C SER A 543 31.88 2.06 -30.82
N ASP A 544 31.44 0.97 -31.46
CA ASP A 544 32.30 0.08 -32.23
C ASP A 544 32.80 0.75 -33.52
N VAL A 545 34.12 0.76 -33.70
CA VAL A 545 34.83 1.34 -34.85
C VAL A 545 35.78 0.33 -35.51
N SER A 546 35.59 -0.96 -35.23
CA SER A 546 36.47 -2.06 -35.64
C SER A 546 36.54 -2.23 -37.17
N GLY A 547 35.51 -1.79 -37.89
CA GLY A 547 35.32 -2.13 -39.31
C GLY A 547 34.70 -3.50 -39.52
N ASN A 548 34.22 -4.15 -38.45
CA ASN A 548 33.51 -5.45 -38.50
C ASN A 548 32.04 -5.29 -38.06
N MET A 549 31.26 -4.67 -38.93
CA MET A 549 29.83 -4.42 -38.72
C MET A 549 29.02 -5.71 -38.50
N SER A 550 29.36 -6.80 -39.20
CA SER A 550 28.63 -8.07 -39.08
C SER A 550 28.67 -8.60 -37.65
N ASP A 551 29.86 -8.66 -37.05
CA ASP A 551 30.03 -9.16 -35.70
C ASP A 551 29.42 -8.21 -34.65
N ALA A 552 29.55 -6.90 -34.85
CA ALA A 552 28.97 -5.89 -33.96
C ALA A 552 27.44 -6.04 -33.83
N PHE A 553 26.73 -6.12 -34.95
CA PHE A 553 25.27 -6.33 -34.95
C PHE A 553 24.88 -7.76 -34.52
N ALA A 554 25.67 -8.77 -34.87
CA ALA A 554 25.41 -10.16 -34.45
C ALA A 554 25.43 -10.31 -32.92
N THR A 555 26.39 -9.67 -32.24
CA THR A 555 26.41 -9.62 -30.77
C THR A 555 25.14 -9.01 -30.20
N MET A 556 24.69 -7.86 -30.74
CA MET A 556 23.47 -7.20 -30.27
C MET A 556 22.21 -8.07 -30.49
N PHE A 557 22.04 -8.66 -31.67
CA PHE A 557 20.90 -9.53 -31.95
C PHE A 557 20.92 -10.81 -31.10
N THR A 558 22.10 -11.36 -30.85
CA THR A 558 22.25 -12.49 -29.94
C THR A 558 21.77 -12.11 -28.54
N SER A 559 22.20 -10.96 -28.01
CA SER A 559 21.77 -10.47 -26.70
C SER A 559 20.26 -10.23 -26.59
N ILE A 560 19.62 -9.67 -27.63
CA ILE A 560 18.16 -9.52 -27.67
C ILE A 560 17.47 -10.88 -27.69
N ASN A 561 17.95 -11.82 -28.50
CA ASN A 561 17.36 -13.16 -28.58
C ASN A 561 17.52 -13.93 -27.27
N THR A 562 18.69 -13.88 -26.63
CA THR A 562 18.92 -14.46 -25.31
C THR A 562 17.98 -13.86 -24.26
N THR A 563 17.75 -12.55 -24.29
CA THR A 563 16.78 -11.90 -23.39
C THR A 563 15.36 -12.44 -23.61
N LYS A 564 14.91 -12.52 -24.86
CA LYS A 564 13.59 -13.05 -25.20
C LYS A 564 13.44 -14.53 -24.81
N GLU A 565 14.47 -15.33 -25.05
CA GLU A 565 14.49 -16.74 -24.69
C GLU A 565 14.41 -16.92 -23.17
N ALA A 566 15.17 -16.13 -22.42
CA ALA A 566 15.13 -16.13 -20.96
C ALA A 566 13.75 -15.74 -20.44
N ILE A 567 13.08 -14.73 -21.02
CA ILE A 567 11.68 -14.41 -20.69
C ILE A 567 10.76 -15.59 -21.00
N SER A 568 10.89 -16.20 -22.18
CA SER A 568 10.02 -17.31 -22.62
C SER A 568 10.17 -18.59 -21.80
N THR A 569 11.29 -18.76 -21.09
CA THR A 569 11.62 -19.95 -20.30
C THR A 569 11.42 -19.72 -18.80
N LYS A 570 11.91 -18.60 -18.26
CA LYS A 570 11.85 -18.32 -16.82
C LYS A 570 10.48 -17.81 -16.35
N LEU A 571 9.79 -17.00 -17.15
CA LEU A 571 8.49 -16.45 -16.74
C LEU A 571 7.43 -17.55 -16.54
N PRO A 572 7.28 -18.55 -17.43
CA PRO A 572 6.34 -19.65 -17.20
C PRO A 572 6.64 -20.45 -15.91
N ILE A 573 7.92 -20.61 -15.55
CA ILE A 573 8.33 -21.27 -14.29
C ILE A 573 7.86 -20.45 -13.10
N ALA A 574 8.14 -19.13 -13.10
CA ALA A 574 7.67 -18.25 -12.03
C ALA A 574 6.13 -18.25 -11.90
N ILE A 575 5.41 -18.24 -13.02
CA ILE A 575 3.94 -18.35 -13.03
C ILE A 575 3.47 -19.68 -12.43
N ALA A 576 4.11 -20.79 -12.80
CA ALA A 576 3.77 -22.11 -12.27
C ALA A 576 4.02 -22.19 -10.76
N ASP A 577 5.14 -21.63 -10.28
CA ASP A 577 5.48 -21.57 -8.86
C ASP A 577 4.46 -20.73 -8.07
N ILE A 578 4.04 -19.56 -8.58
CA ILE A 578 3.00 -18.73 -7.94
C ILE A 578 1.69 -19.51 -7.80
N LYS A 579 1.25 -20.18 -8.89
CA LYS A 579 0.04 -21.02 -8.86
C LYS A 579 0.18 -22.18 -7.87
N ALA A 580 1.38 -22.76 -7.76
CA ALA A 580 1.65 -23.82 -6.79
C ALA A 580 1.54 -23.30 -5.34
N VAL A 581 2.05 -22.10 -5.04
CA VAL A 581 1.90 -21.47 -3.73
C VAL A 581 0.43 -21.29 -3.36
N PHE A 582 -0.39 -20.73 -4.27
CA PHE A 582 -1.83 -20.53 -4.02
C PHE A 582 -2.59 -21.85 -3.84
N LYS A 583 -2.23 -22.88 -4.59
CA LYS A 583 -2.82 -24.21 -4.45
C LYS A 583 -2.41 -24.89 -3.14
N THR A 584 -1.12 -24.86 -2.80
CA THR A 584 -0.56 -25.60 -1.66
C THR A 584 -0.92 -24.97 -0.32
N HIS A 585 -0.89 -23.64 -0.20
CA HIS A 585 -1.10 -22.96 1.08
C HIS A 585 -2.51 -22.40 1.27
N PHE A 586 -3.27 -22.18 0.19
CA PHE A 586 -4.59 -21.53 0.27
C PHE A 586 -5.72 -22.33 -0.40
N ALA A 587 -5.45 -23.57 -0.83
CA ALA A 587 -6.41 -24.45 -1.51
C ALA A 587 -7.14 -23.79 -2.70
N SER A 588 -6.47 -22.87 -3.39
CA SER A 588 -7.07 -22.07 -4.44
C SER A 588 -6.55 -22.44 -5.83
N GLU A 589 -7.47 -22.59 -6.78
CA GLU A 589 -7.19 -22.89 -8.18
C GLU A 589 -7.90 -21.86 -9.08
N GLY A 590 -7.20 -21.35 -10.10
CA GLY A 590 -7.75 -20.41 -11.09
C GLY A 590 -7.62 -18.92 -10.76
N LEU A 591 -7.10 -18.56 -9.59
CA LEU A 591 -6.72 -17.18 -9.26
C LEU A 591 -5.40 -16.82 -9.96
N ASP A 592 -5.53 -16.05 -11.04
CA ASP A 592 -4.45 -15.80 -11.98
C ASP A 592 -4.11 -14.30 -12.12
N TYR A 593 -4.42 -13.46 -11.12
CA TYR A 593 -4.19 -12.01 -11.20
C TYR A 593 -2.70 -11.66 -11.38
N ILE A 594 -1.82 -12.02 -10.43
CA ILE A 594 -0.37 -11.83 -10.57
C ILE A 594 0.17 -12.52 -11.84
N PRO A 595 -0.13 -13.80 -12.12
CA PRO A 595 0.24 -14.44 -13.39
C PRO A 595 -0.14 -13.66 -14.65
N LYS A 596 -1.36 -13.11 -14.71
CA LYS A 596 -1.86 -12.31 -15.85
C LYS A 596 -1.17 -10.95 -15.92
N GLN A 597 -0.94 -10.28 -14.79
CA GLN A 597 -0.25 -9.00 -14.72
C GLN A 597 1.20 -9.12 -15.22
N PHE A 598 1.93 -10.15 -14.78
CA PHE A 598 3.27 -10.45 -15.30
C PHE A 598 3.23 -10.84 -16.78
N SER A 599 2.31 -11.71 -17.19
CA SER A 599 2.18 -12.10 -18.60
C SER A 599 1.94 -10.88 -19.50
N ASP A 600 1.08 -9.94 -19.08
CA ASP A 600 0.81 -8.72 -19.82
C ASP A 600 2.03 -7.79 -19.88
N GLY A 601 2.70 -7.57 -18.75
CA GLY A 601 3.90 -6.72 -18.67
C GLY A 601 5.06 -7.27 -19.51
N PHE A 602 5.44 -8.53 -19.33
CA PHE A 602 6.54 -9.15 -20.08
C PHE A 602 6.22 -9.33 -21.56
N ARG A 603 4.95 -9.54 -21.94
CA ARG A 603 4.55 -9.54 -23.36
C ARG A 603 4.86 -8.22 -24.03
N ARG A 604 4.69 -7.08 -23.34
CA ARG A 604 5.06 -5.75 -23.85
C ARG A 604 6.58 -5.64 -24.05
N ILE A 605 7.39 -6.13 -23.11
CA ILE A 605 8.85 -6.18 -23.25
C ILE A 605 9.25 -6.96 -24.50
N VAL A 606 8.68 -8.16 -24.71
CA VAL A 606 8.96 -8.97 -25.92
C VAL A 606 8.56 -8.23 -27.20
N LEU A 607 7.42 -7.54 -27.22
CA LEU A 607 7.00 -6.71 -28.36
C LEU A 607 7.99 -5.56 -28.62
N GLY A 608 8.45 -4.87 -27.57
CA GLY A 608 9.46 -3.81 -27.69
C GLY A 608 10.81 -4.32 -28.19
N LEU A 609 11.25 -5.50 -27.74
CA LEU A 609 12.48 -6.14 -28.22
C LEU A 609 12.38 -6.56 -29.69
N ASN A 610 11.21 -7.02 -30.14
CA ASN A 610 10.96 -7.31 -31.56
C ASN A 610 11.03 -6.05 -32.43
N ASP A 611 10.43 -4.94 -31.96
CA ASP A 611 10.51 -3.66 -32.66
C ASP A 611 11.97 -3.17 -32.73
N LEU A 612 12.70 -3.22 -31.61
CA LEU A 612 14.12 -2.84 -31.57
C LEU A 612 14.96 -3.66 -32.55
N THR A 613 14.69 -4.98 -32.62
CA THR A 613 15.35 -5.88 -33.57
C THR A 613 15.08 -5.46 -35.00
N ALA A 614 13.82 -5.14 -35.34
CA ALA A 614 13.44 -4.68 -36.67
C ALA A 614 14.14 -3.36 -37.03
N LYS A 615 14.18 -2.37 -36.11
CA LYS A 615 14.83 -1.08 -36.33
C LYS A 615 16.34 -1.20 -36.50
N LEU A 616 17.01 -1.99 -35.66
CA LEU A 616 18.43 -2.28 -35.80
C LEU A 616 18.74 -3.03 -37.10
N GLN A 617 17.87 -3.93 -37.54
CA GLN A 617 18.03 -4.65 -38.80
C GLN A 617 17.90 -3.72 -40.01
N THR A 618 16.96 -2.77 -40.00
CA THR A 618 16.86 -1.74 -41.05
C THR A 618 18.12 -0.89 -41.13
N LEU A 619 18.67 -0.47 -39.98
CA LEU A 619 19.94 0.27 -39.93
C LEU A 619 21.11 -0.57 -40.49
N ARG A 620 21.21 -1.84 -40.09
CA ARG A 620 22.24 -2.77 -40.60
C ARG A 620 22.17 -2.95 -42.11
N LEU A 621 20.96 -3.17 -42.66
CA LEU A 621 20.77 -3.34 -44.10
C LEU A 621 21.14 -2.08 -44.90
N ALA A 622 20.91 -0.90 -44.34
CA ALA A 622 21.36 0.35 -44.97
C ALA A 622 22.89 0.46 -45.00
N LEU A 623 23.57 0.05 -43.93
CA LEU A 623 25.03 0.00 -43.87
C LEU A 623 25.62 -1.07 -44.80
N ASP A 624 25.01 -2.25 -44.89
CA ASP A 624 25.38 -3.32 -45.83
C ASP A 624 25.30 -2.83 -47.29
N ALA A 625 24.23 -2.08 -47.63
CA ALA A 625 24.06 -1.51 -48.97
C ALA A 625 25.17 -0.48 -49.29
N ALA A 626 25.52 0.37 -48.32
CA ALA A 626 26.63 1.31 -48.46
C ALA A 626 27.97 0.58 -48.67
N GLY A 627 28.23 -0.46 -47.87
CA GLY A 627 29.44 -1.27 -47.95
C GLY A 627 29.54 -2.02 -49.27
N THR A 628 28.43 -2.55 -49.78
CA THR A 628 28.36 -3.24 -51.08
C THR A 628 28.76 -2.31 -52.21
N GLN A 629 28.28 -1.06 -52.22
CA GLN A 629 28.68 -0.08 -53.23
C GLN A 629 30.14 0.38 -53.08
N ALA A 630 30.67 0.40 -51.86
CA ALA A 630 32.06 0.75 -51.57
C ALA A 630 33.08 -0.36 -51.93
N GLY A 631 32.62 -1.60 -52.15
CA GLY A 631 33.50 -2.78 -52.27
C GLY A 631 33.90 -3.40 -50.92
N GLY A 632 33.30 -2.95 -49.82
CA GLY A 632 33.54 -3.43 -48.45
C GLY A 632 33.36 -2.33 -47.40
N VAL A 633 33.05 -2.71 -46.16
CA VAL A 633 32.86 -1.76 -45.04
C VAL A 633 34.15 -1.01 -44.64
N THR A 634 35.32 -1.50 -45.04
CA THR A 634 36.61 -0.84 -44.83
C THR A 634 36.90 0.27 -45.85
N GLU A 635 36.25 0.22 -47.01
CA GLU A 635 36.41 1.16 -48.12
C GLU A 635 35.29 2.23 -48.16
N LEU A 636 34.44 2.26 -47.12
CA LEU A 636 33.36 3.22 -47.01
C LEU A 636 33.90 4.66 -47.06
N THR A 637 33.15 5.52 -47.75
CA THR A 637 33.36 6.97 -47.77
C THR A 637 32.18 7.65 -47.08
N GLU A 638 32.39 8.85 -46.53
CA GLU A 638 31.29 9.63 -45.95
C GLU A 638 30.16 9.85 -46.95
N ALA A 639 30.51 9.94 -48.24
CA ALA A 639 29.60 10.02 -49.36
C ALA A 639 28.56 8.89 -49.37
N LEU A 640 29.06 7.66 -49.33
CA LEU A 640 28.25 6.45 -49.41
C LEU A 640 27.46 6.21 -48.13
N VAL A 641 28.05 6.46 -46.97
CA VAL A 641 27.33 6.37 -45.69
C VAL A 641 26.13 7.33 -45.68
N LYS A 642 26.30 8.57 -46.13
CA LYS A 642 25.23 9.57 -46.18
C LYS A 642 24.18 9.30 -47.25
N GLN A 643 24.55 8.61 -48.33
CA GLN A 643 23.60 8.20 -49.38
C GLN A 643 22.62 7.12 -48.87
N TYR A 644 23.10 6.17 -48.07
CA TYR A 644 22.32 5.01 -47.65
C TYR A 644 21.79 5.08 -46.21
N VAL A 645 22.58 5.62 -45.27
CA VAL A 645 22.21 5.74 -43.86
C VAL A 645 21.51 7.07 -43.60
N LYS A 646 20.17 7.02 -43.62
CA LYS A 646 19.35 8.19 -43.32
C LYS A 646 19.33 8.45 -41.81
N PRO A 647 19.33 9.71 -41.35
CA PRO A 647 19.18 10.05 -39.93
C PRO A 647 17.97 9.39 -39.25
N ALA A 648 16.86 9.22 -39.99
CA ALA A 648 15.65 8.52 -39.55
C ALA A 648 15.94 7.15 -38.92
N PHE A 649 16.88 6.36 -39.47
CA PHE A 649 17.17 5.02 -38.95
C PHE A 649 17.75 5.06 -37.53
N ILE A 650 18.56 6.06 -37.19
CA ILE A 650 19.10 6.24 -35.84
C ILE A 650 18.00 6.64 -34.87
N TYR A 651 17.13 7.56 -35.28
CA TYR A 651 16.02 8.05 -34.46
C TYR A 651 14.95 6.97 -34.22
N GLU A 652 14.68 6.10 -35.20
CA GLU A 652 13.81 4.93 -35.02
C GLU A 652 14.34 3.95 -33.97
N VAL A 653 15.66 3.75 -33.89
CA VAL A 653 16.29 2.93 -32.84
C VAL A 653 16.14 3.60 -31.46
N VAL A 654 16.40 4.91 -31.36
CA VAL A 654 16.19 5.69 -30.12
C VAL A 654 14.74 5.59 -29.64
N PHE A 655 13.77 5.74 -30.55
CA PHE A 655 12.35 5.62 -30.26
C PHE A 655 12.01 4.23 -29.71
N SER A 656 12.48 3.17 -30.36
CA SER A 656 12.22 1.81 -29.93
C SER A 656 12.76 1.52 -28.52
N ILE A 657 13.95 2.04 -28.17
CA ILE A 657 14.52 1.94 -26.82
C ILE A 657 13.67 2.70 -25.80
N ASN A 658 13.19 3.91 -26.14
CA ASN A 658 12.31 4.68 -25.24
C ASN A 658 10.95 4.02 -25.02
N GLN A 659 10.39 3.35 -26.04
CA GLN A 659 9.19 2.53 -25.90
C GLN A 659 9.44 1.34 -24.97
N LEU A 660 10.57 0.65 -25.10
CA LEU A 660 10.94 -0.46 -24.22
C LEU A 660 11.07 0.01 -22.76
N LYS A 661 11.71 1.17 -22.53
CA LYS A 661 11.77 1.83 -21.22
C LYS A 661 10.36 2.07 -20.65
N ALA A 662 9.41 2.54 -21.46
CA ALA A 662 8.03 2.81 -21.03
C ALA A 662 7.22 1.54 -20.69
N TYR A 663 7.72 0.34 -21.02
CA TYR A 663 7.06 -0.93 -20.69
C TYR A 663 7.49 -1.52 -19.34
N LEU A 664 8.61 -1.05 -18.76
CA LEU A 664 9.13 -1.54 -17.48
C LEU A 664 8.27 -1.17 -16.24
N PRO A 665 7.66 0.03 -16.14
CA PRO A 665 6.98 0.46 -14.91
C PRO A 665 5.83 -0.44 -14.46
N VAL A 666 5.10 -1.07 -15.38
CA VAL A 666 3.99 -1.97 -15.02
C VAL A 666 4.48 -3.26 -14.38
N ILE A 667 5.67 -3.75 -14.78
CA ILE A 667 6.27 -4.94 -14.16
C ILE A 667 6.79 -4.57 -12.78
N LYS A 668 7.48 -3.44 -12.64
CA LYS A 668 7.90 -2.90 -11.34
C LYS A 668 6.70 -2.73 -10.41
N TYR A 669 5.62 -2.10 -10.87
CA TYR A 669 4.40 -1.97 -10.08
C TYR A 669 3.84 -3.33 -9.65
N THR A 670 3.83 -4.34 -10.53
CA THR A 670 3.35 -5.69 -10.18
C THR A 670 4.22 -6.33 -9.08
N ILE A 671 5.53 -6.15 -9.14
CA ILE A 671 6.48 -6.61 -8.11
C ILE A 671 6.20 -5.88 -6.80
N ASP A 672 6.23 -4.54 -6.83
CA ASP A 672 6.10 -3.68 -5.65
C ASP A 672 4.75 -3.90 -4.95
N SER A 673 3.65 -3.87 -5.69
CA SER A 673 2.30 -4.09 -5.12
C SER A 673 2.11 -5.51 -4.57
N THR A 674 2.76 -6.53 -5.16
CA THR A 674 2.72 -7.88 -4.61
C THR A 674 3.47 -7.96 -3.29
N LEU A 675 4.66 -7.37 -3.19
CA LEU A 675 5.44 -7.32 -1.96
C LEU A 675 4.76 -6.48 -0.87
N GLU A 676 4.14 -5.37 -1.24
CA GLU A 676 3.34 -4.54 -0.34
C GLU A 676 2.12 -5.32 0.22
N ASN A 677 1.40 -6.04 -0.63
CA ASN A 677 0.28 -6.88 -0.19
C ASN A 677 0.74 -8.02 0.73
N ILE A 678 1.94 -8.57 0.51
CA ILE A 678 2.56 -9.53 1.42
C ILE A 678 2.86 -8.87 2.77
N ASN A 679 3.41 -7.65 2.78
CA ASN A 679 3.67 -6.90 4.01
C ASN A 679 2.37 -6.64 4.80
N LEU A 680 1.31 -6.23 4.11
CA LEU A 680 0.02 -5.99 4.74
C LEU A 680 -0.59 -7.26 5.36
N ALA A 681 -0.47 -8.40 4.66
CA ALA A 681 -0.85 -9.70 5.20
C ALA A 681 0.00 -10.11 6.42
N ASP A 682 1.30 -9.87 6.35
CA ASP A 682 2.27 -10.20 7.39
C ASP A 682 2.03 -9.41 8.69
N ASP A 683 1.88 -8.09 8.58
CA ASP A 683 1.53 -7.20 9.69
C ASP A 683 0.25 -7.65 10.40
N TYR A 684 -0.75 -8.08 9.62
CA TYR A 684 -2.00 -8.58 10.16
C TYR A 684 -1.85 -9.94 10.85
N LEU A 685 -1.03 -10.85 10.31
CA LEU A 685 -0.74 -12.13 10.97
C LEU A 685 0.00 -11.91 12.30
N LEU A 686 0.94 -10.97 12.38
CA LEU A 686 1.60 -10.56 13.63
C LEU A 686 0.59 -10.02 14.65
N LEU A 687 -0.37 -9.20 14.19
CA LEU A 687 -1.44 -8.68 15.02
C LEU A 687 -2.32 -9.82 15.58
N VAL A 688 -2.69 -10.80 14.74
CA VAL A 688 -3.46 -11.99 15.15
C VAL A 688 -2.66 -12.85 16.13
N GLN A 689 -1.37 -13.09 15.89
CA GLN A 689 -0.49 -13.84 16.79
C GLN A 689 -0.40 -13.17 18.17
N LYS A 690 -0.21 -11.85 18.21
CA LYS A 690 -0.18 -11.06 19.46
C LYS A 690 -1.49 -11.20 20.22
N ALA A 691 -2.62 -11.08 19.54
CA ALA A 691 -3.94 -11.21 20.17
C ALA A 691 -4.23 -12.63 20.65
N SER A 692 -3.76 -13.66 19.92
CA SER A 692 -3.83 -15.06 20.33
C SER A 692 -3.02 -15.32 21.60
N ASN A 693 -1.82 -14.75 21.72
CA ASN A 693 -1.00 -14.88 22.93
C ASN A 693 -1.66 -14.19 24.14
N GLN A 694 -2.20 -12.98 23.95
CA GLN A 694 -2.95 -12.27 24.99
C GLN A 694 -4.20 -13.05 25.43
N SER A 695 -4.90 -13.68 24.48
CA SER A 695 -6.06 -14.53 24.75
C SER A 695 -5.70 -15.75 25.60
N ALA A 696 -4.51 -16.32 25.41
CA ALA A 696 -4.03 -17.44 26.22
C ALA A 696 -3.76 -17.02 27.69
N ASP A 697 -3.18 -15.83 27.90
CA ASP A 697 -2.95 -15.28 29.25
C ASP A 697 -4.28 -15.00 29.98
N VAL A 698 -5.26 -14.45 29.26
CA VAL A 698 -6.62 -14.21 29.79
C VAL A 698 -7.28 -15.53 30.17
N SER A 699 -7.24 -16.54 29.29
CA SER A 699 -7.77 -17.89 29.59
C SER A 699 -7.14 -18.51 30.84
N GLY A 700 -5.83 -18.32 31.06
CA GLY A 700 -5.15 -18.76 32.28
C GLY A 700 -5.67 -18.05 33.54
N THR A 701 -5.91 -16.75 33.46
CA THR A 701 -6.46 -15.94 34.56
C THR A 701 -7.91 -16.31 34.88
N VAL A 702 -8.71 -16.55 33.86
CA VAL A 702 -10.10 -17.01 33.96
C VAL A 702 -10.16 -18.37 34.66
N LEU A 703 -9.30 -19.31 34.26
CA LEU A 703 -9.22 -20.63 34.90
C LEU A 703 -8.78 -20.54 36.37
N ALA A 704 -7.82 -19.67 36.69
CA ALA A 704 -7.39 -19.43 38.07
C ALA A 704 -8.53 -18.87 38.94
N SER A 705 -9.41 -18.05 38.38
CA SER A 705 -10.55 -17.47 39.10
C SER A 705 -11.57 -18.55 39.49
N VAL A 706 -11.91 -19.47 38.59
CA VAL A 706 -12.76 -20.62 38.94
C VAL A 706 -12.10 -21.49 39.99
N LYS A 707 -10.80 -21.75 39.83
CA LYS A 707 -10.03 -22.55 40.78
C LYS A 707 -10.10 -21.98 42.20
N ASN A 708 -9.94 -20.67 42.35
CA ASN A 708 -10.01 -20.02 43.66
C ASN A 708 -11.36 -20.26 44.35
N VAL A 709 -12.47 -20.17 43.61
CA VAL A 709 -13.82 -20.41 44.16
C VAL A 709 -14.02 -21.88 44.51
N THR A 710 -13.59 -22.80 43.63
CA THR A 710 -13.70 -24.24 43.92
C THR A 710 -12.82 -24.68 45.09
N ASP A 711 -11.62 -24.11 45.22
CA ASP A 711 -10.71 -24.37 46.35
C ASP A 711 -11.33 -23.85 47.66
N ALA A 712 -11.87 -22.63 47.64
CA ALA A 712 -12.52 -22.03 48.81
C ALA A 712 -13.73 -22.85 49.28
N LEU A 713 -14.56 -23.32 48.35
CA LEU A 713 -15.69 -24.21 48.63
C LEU A 713 -15.22 -25.53 49.28
N ALA A 714 -14.21 -26.18 48.70
CA ALA A 714 -13.69 -27.44 49.21
C ALA A 714 -13.09 -27.29 50.62
N ILE A 715 -12.34 -26.21 50.86
CA ILE A 715 -11.75 -25.90 52.18
C ILE A 715 -12.85 -25.67 53.21
N ASP A 716 -13.85 -24.85 52.89
CA ASP A 716 -14.95 -24.50 53.80
C ASP A 716 -15.79 -25.74 54.20
N VAL A 717 -16.11 -26.61 53.23
CA VAL A 717 -16.83 -27.88 53.50
C VAL A 717 -16.02 -28.80 54.40
N LYS A 718 -14.74 -29.02 54.08
CA LYS A 718 -13.86 -29.90 54.88
C LYS A 718 -13.70 -29.38 56.31
N ALA A 719 -13.39 -28.09 56.46
CA ALA A 719 -13.21 -27.47 57.77
C ALA A 719 -14.49 -27.55 58.62
N GLY A 720 -15.66 -27.26 58.03
CA GLY A 720 -16.94 -27.34 58.74
C GLY A 720 -17.30 -28.76 59.19
N VAL A 721 -17.17 -29.74 58.31
CA VAL A 721 -17.47 -31.15 58.63
C VAL A 721 -16.47 -31.74 59.62
N ASP A 722 -15.17 -31.42 59.50
CA ASP A 722 -14.15 -31.89 60.44
C ASP A 722 -14.35 -31.27 61.85
N SER A 723 -14.83 -30.03 61.94
CA SER A 723 -15.23 -29.43 63.23
C SER A 723 -16.34 -30.23 63.90
N TYR A 724 -17.38 -30.60 63.15
CA TYR A 724 -18.48 -31.43 63.66
C TYR A 724 -18.03 -32.83 64.06
N ALA A 725 -17.10 -33.43 63.31
CA ALA A 725 -16.51 -34.72 63.66
C ALA A 725 -15.74 -34.65 65.01
N LEU A 726 -15.02 -33.56 65.25
CA LEU A 726 -14.31 -33.32 66.51
C LEU A 726 -15.29 -33.11 67.68
N GLU A 727 -16.32 -32.28 67.51
CA GLU A 727 -17.37 -32.08 68.50
C GLU A 727 -18.06 -33.39 68.88
N TYR A 728 -18.46 -34.16 67.87
CA TYR A 728 -19.05 -35.48 68.06
C TYR A 728 -18.12 -36.44 68.82
N SER A 729 -16.81 -36.43 68.52
CA SER A 729 -15.84 -37.27 69.22
C SER A 729 -15.75 -36.97 70.72
N GLY A 730 -15.92 -35.70 71.11
CA GLY A 730 -16.02 -35.28 72.51
C GLY A 730 -17.28 -35.84 73.18
N ILE A 731 -18.44 -35.64 72.54
CA ILE A 731 -19.73 -36.16 73.04
C ILE A 731 -19.68 -37.69 73.22
N ALA A 732 -19.15 -38.41 72.23
CA ALA A 732 -19.02 -39.86 72.29
C ALA A 732 -18.08 -40.33 73.42
N ALA A 733 -17.02 -39.57 73.72
CA ALA A 733 -16.13 -39.86 74.84
C ALA A 733 -16.81 -39.59 76.20
N ASP A 734 -17.57 -38.51 76.30
CA ASP A 734 -18.31 -38.17 77.52
C ASP A 734 -19.39 -39.20 77.85
N ILE A 735 -20.09 -39.74 76.85
CA ILE A 735 -21.06 -40.83 77.03
C ILE A 735 -20.39 -42.11 77.57
N GLN A 736 -19.14 -42.40 77.17
CA GLN A 736 -18.41 -43.56 77.68
C GLN A 736 -18.02 -43.42 79.16
N ASN A 737 -18.05 -42.21 79.72
CA ASN A 737 -17.78 -41.94 81.13
C ASN A 737 -19.02 -42.09 82.03
N LEU A 738 -20.22 -42.27 81.46
CA LEU A 738 -21.45 -42.55 82.21
C LEU A 738 -21.38 -43.96 82.82
N THR A 739 -21.66 -44.07 84.12
CA THR A 739 -21.29 -45.27 84.89
C THR A 739 -22.44 -46.25 85.11
N HIS A 740 -23.66 -45.76 85.36
CA HIS A 740 -24.82 -46.60 85.64
C HIS A 740 -25.41 -47.20 84.37
N ILE A 741 -25.43 -46.43 83.28
CA ILE A 741 -26.00 -46.81 81.99
C ILE A 741 -25.32 -48.05 81.38
N SER A 742 -24.05 -48.29 81.73
CA SER A 742 -23.28 -49.47 81.30
C SER A 742 -23.85 -50.80 81.81
N GLY A 743 -24.65 -50.78 82.88
CA GLY A 743 -25.32 -51.95 83.44
C GLY A 743 -26.60 -52.35 82.70
N ALA A 744 -27.10 -51.53 81.77
CA ALA A 744 -28.30 -51.82 80.99
C ALA A 744 -28.00 -52.82 79.85
N PRO A 745 -28.75 -53.93 79.71
CA PRO A 745 -28.60 -54.85 78.58
C PRO A 745 -28.64 -54.16 77.19
N ALA A 746 -29.48 -53.13 77.04
CA ALA A 746 -29.62 -52.37 75.80
C ALA A 746 -28.46 -51.37 75.51
N PHE A 747 -27.51 -51.18 76.43
CA PHE A 747 -26.42 -50.20 76.26
C PHE A 747 -25.50 -50.51 75.07
N SER A 748 -25.34 -51.80 74.72
CA SER A 748 -24.61 -52.22 73.53
C SER A 748 -25.17 -51.61 72.24
N ASN A 749 -26.49 -51.37 72.17
CA ASN A 749 -27.12 -50.71 71.02
C ASN A 749 -26.75 -49.22 70.94
N VAL A 750 -26.61 -48.53 72.08
CA VAL A 750 -26.11 -47.13 72.13
C VAL A 750 -24.68 -47.07 71.60
N THR A 751 -23.81 -47.99 72.03
CA THR A 751 -22.43 -48.04 71.51
C THR A 751 -22.37 -48.38 70.01
N GLY A 752 -23.33 -49.15 69.50
CA GLY A 752 -23.51 -49.42 68.08
C GLY A 752 -23.94 -48.18 67.28
N ALA A 753 -24.88 -47.38 67.80
CA ALA A 753 -25.28 -46.12 67.20
C ALA A 753 -24.12 -45.10 67.18
N LEU A 754 -23.38 -44.98 68.29
CA LEU A 754 -22.19 -44.13 68.36
C LEU A 754 -21.09 -44.54 67.36
N SER A 755 -20.90 -45.85 67.19
CA SER A 755 -19.95 -46.36 66.18
C SER A 755 -20.44 -46.03 64.77
N SER A 756 -21.75 -46.09 64.51
CA SER A 756 -22.34 -45.79 63.21
C SER A 756 -22.16 -44.31 62.82
N PHE A 757 -22.32 -43.35 63.74
CA PHE A 757 -22.02 -41.94 63.48
C PHE A 757 -20.54 -41.73 63.13
N ARG A 758 -19.64 -42.40 63.87
CA ARG A 758 -18.20 -42.37 63.62
C ARG A 758 -17.86 -42.92 62.24
N ASP A 759 -18.53 -43.99 61.82
CA ASP A 759 -18.35 -44.58 60.49
C ASP A 759 -18.80 -43.62 59.38
N VAL A 760 -19.85 -42.83 59.58
CA VAL A 760 -20.28 -41.79 58.63
C VAL A 760 -19.21 -40.70 58.48
N PHE A 761 -18.64 -40.20 59.59
CA PHE A 761 -17.55 -39.21 59.53
C PHE A 761 -16.28 -39.79 58.87
N ASN A 762 -15.90 -41.02 59.23
CA ASN A 762 -14.75 -41.70 58.62
C ASN A 762 -14.92 -41.86 57.11
N LYS A 763 -16.07 -42.38 56.65
CA LYS A 763 -16.39 -42.49 55.22
C LYS A 763 -16.36 -41.14 54.51
N THR A 764 -16.80 -40.08 55.19
CA THR A 764 -16.74 -38.74 54.64
C THR A 764 -15.30 -38.31 54.36
N GLN A 765 -14.40 -38.50 55.32
CA GLN A 765 -12.99 -38.15 55.17
C GLN A 765 -12.27 -39.02 54.14
N THR A 766 -12.56 -40.31 54.06
CA THR A 766 -11.84 -41.24 53.18
C THR A 766 -12.39 -41.28 51.75
N GLU A 767 -13.70 -41.14 51.58
CA GLU A 767 -14.37 -41.34 50.28
C GLU A 767 -14.93 -40.03 49.73
N ARG A 768 -15.73 -39.30 50.52
CA ARG A 768 -16.48 -38.13 50.02
C ARG A 768 -15.61 -36.92 49.73
N TYR A 769 -14.59 -36.65 50.55
CA TYR A 769 -13.62 -35.59 50.25
C TYR A 769 -12.89 -35.84 48.92
N THR A 770 -12.45 -37.07 48.68
CA THR A 770 -11.78 -37.46 47.43
C THR A 770 -12.72 -37.34 46.22
N ALA A 771 -13.98 -37.77 46.36
CA ALA A 771 -14.99 -37.66 45.29
C ALA A 771 -15.29 -36.20 44.94
N MET A 772 -15.47 -35.35 45.95
CA MET A 772 -15.68 -33.91 45.78
C MET A 772 -14.51 -33.24 45.05
N ASP A 773 -13.27 -33.46 45.51
CA ASP A 773 -12.07 -32.89 44.89
C ASP A 773 -11.95 -33.35 43.42
N GLY A 774 -12.27 -34.63 43.15
CA GLY A 774 -12.29 -35.19 41.79
C GLY A 774 -13.31 -34.52 40.87
N GLN A 775 -14.52 -34.21 41.36
CA GLN A 775 -15.54 -33.51 40.56
C GLN A 775 -15.19 -32.05 40.30
N LEU A 776 -14.68 -31.34 41.31
CA LEU A 776 -14.21 -29.96 41.13
C LEU A 776 -13.03 -29.88 40.15
N GLN A 777 -12.11 -30.85 40.20
CA GLN A 777 -11.03 -30.94 39.21
C GLN A 777 -11.55 -31.27 37.80
N THR A 778 -12.61 -32.07 37.69
CA THR A 778 -13.26 -32.37 36.40
C THR A 778 -13.89 -31.13 35.78
N LEU A 779 -14.52 -30.26 36.58
CA LEU A 779 -15.00 -28.95 36.15
C LEU A 779 -13.83 -28.09 35.62
N LEU A 780 -12.74 -27.97 36.36
CA LEU A 780 -11.56 -27.19 35.95
C LEU A 780 -10.96 -27.71 34.64
N ASN A 781 -10.82 -29.02 34.50
CA ASN A 781 -10.31 -29.64 33.28
C ASN A 781 -11.25 -29.39 32.09
N THR A 782 -12.57 -29.44 32.31
CA THR A 782 -13.57 -29.17 31.26
C THR A 782 -13.47 -27.73 30.77
N ILE A 783 -13.33 -26.78 31.70
CA ILE A 783 -13.13 -25.36 31.37
C ILE A 783 -11.81 -25.17 30.62
N ALA A 784 -10.71 -25.70 31.16
CA ALA A 784 -9.38 -25.61 30.53
C ALA A 784 -9.37 -26.18 29.09
N ASN A 785 -10.04 -27.31 28.86
CA ASN A 785 -10.13 -27.93 27.54
C ASN A 785 -11.00 -27.15 26.55
N ALA A 786 -12.02 -26.42 27.02
CA ALA A 786 -12.79 -25.57 26.12
C ALA A 786 -12.10 -24.23 25.82
N LEU A 787 -11.23 -23.79 26.73
CA LEU A 787 -10.41 -22.58 26.61
C LEU A 787 -9.11 -22.81 25.83
N SER A 788 -8.70 -24.06 25.64
CA SER A 788 -7.49 -24.38 24.89
C SER A 788 -7.72 -24.09 23.41
N VAL A 789 -7.17 -22.96 22.97
CA VAL A 789 -6.89 -22.72 21.56
C VAL A 789 -5.93 -23.84 21.14
N GLY A 790 -6.30 -24.65 20.16
CA GLY A 790 -5.55 -25.84 19.75
C GLY A 790 -4.04 -25.59 19.73
N ASN A 791 -3.28 -26.53 20.32
CA ASN A 791 -1.82 -26.51 20.54
C ASN A 791 -1.06 -25.37 19.86
N ALA A 792 -0.29 -24.64 20.67
CA ALA A 792 0.72 -23.64 20.34
C ALA A 792 1.65 -24.04 19.17
N THR A 793 1.10 -24.05 17.97
CA THR A 793 1.86 -23.96 16.73
C THR A 793 2.06 -22.48 16.49
N THR A 794 3.28 -22.11 16.10
CA THR A 794 3.70 -20.73 15.82
C THR A 794 2.97 -20.11 14.61
N THR A 795 1.97 -20.79 14.05
CA THR A 795 1.21 -20.40 12.87
C THR A 795 -0.28 -20.53 13.17
N VAL A 796 -0.93 -19.39 13.46
CA VAL A 796 -2.39 -19.31 13.49
C VAL A 796 -2.86 -19.45 12.03
N SER A 797 -3.53 -20.56 11.70
CA SER A 797 -4.13 -20.79 10.38
C SER A 797 -5.55 -21.32 10.56
N SER A 798 -6.48 -20.74 9.80
CA SER A 798 -7.87 -21.17 9.70
C SER A 798 -8.35 -20.88 8.27
N PRO A 799 -9.35 -21.61 7.74
CA PRO A 799 -9.89 -21.36 6.41
C PRO A 799 -10.34 -19.89 6.23
N LEU A 800 -10.92 -19.29 7.27
CA LEU A 800 -11.30 -17.88 7.26
C LEU A 800 -10.09 -16.94 7.13
N LEU A 801 -9.06 -17.16 7.96
CA LEU A 801 -7.82 -16.38 7.91
C LEU A 801 -7.13 -16.54 6.55
N ASP A 802 -6.99 -17.76 6.06
CA ASP A 802 -6.40 -18.05 4.76
C ASP A 802 -7.21 -17.40 3.62
N SER A 803 -8.54 -17.31 3.76
CA SER A 803 -9.40 -16.62 2.79
C SER A 803 -9.13 -15.12 2.71
N LEU A 804 -8.99 -14.46 3.87
CA LEU A 804 -8.66 -13.05 3.96
C LEU A 804 -7.24 -12.76 3.44
N ILE A 805 -6.25 -13.55 3.86
CA ILE A 805 -4.86 -13.41 3.41
C ILE A 805 -4.75 -13.62 1.91
N LEU A 806 -5.40 -14.64 1.35
CA LEU A 806 -5.38 -14.87 -0.08
C LEU A 806 -5.95 -13.67 -0.87
N THR A 807 -7.00 -13.03 -0.34
CA THR A 807 -7.67 -11.89 -1.00
C THR A 807 -6.75 -10.69 -1.17
N VAL A 808 -5.81 -10.45 -0.26
CA VAL A 808 -4.85 -9.35 -0.40
C VAL A 808 -3.65 -9.76 -1.27
N ILE A 809 -3.07 -10.94 -1.04
CA ILE A 809 -1.83 -11.35 -1.74
C ILE A 809 -2.06 -11.79 -3.19
N GLU A 810 -3.30 -12.07 -3.59
CA GLU A 810 -3.58 -12.36 -5.00
C GLU A 810 -3.42 -11.13 -5.90
N ASN A 811 -3.30 -9.93 -5.33
CA ASN A 811 -3.16 -8.66 -6.05
C ASN A 811 -4.27 -8.44 -7.11
N GLY A 812 -5.49 -8.82 -6.74
CA GLY A 812 -6.70 -8.70 -7.56
C GLY A 812 -7.28 -7.29 -7.62
N LYS A 813 -8.43 -7.16 -8.29
CA LYS A 813 -9.14 -5.89 -8.58
C LYS A 813 -9.33 -4.98 -7.36
N TYR A 814 -9.73 -5.58 -6.24
CA TYR A 814 -10.13 -4.91 -5.00
C TYR A 814 -9.37 -5.44 -3.78
N ALA A 815 -8.20 -6.06 -3.99
CA ALA A 815 -7.47 -6.83 -2.98
C ALA A 815 -7.34 -6.12 -1.62
N GLN A 816 -6.71 -4.94 -1.60
CA GLN A 816 -6.51 -4.17 -0.38
C GLN A 816 -7.82 -3.58 0.17
N PHE A 817 -8.79 -3.21 -0.68
CA PHE A 817 -10.10 -2.72 -0.23
C PHE A 817 -10.86 -3.79 0.55
N CYS A 818 -11.00 -4.98 -0.04
CA CYS A 818 -11.71 -6.10 0.57
C CYS A 818 -10.99 -6.64 1.81
N PHE A 819 -9.65 -6.62 1.80
CA PHE A 819 -8.89 -6.91 3.00
C PHE A 819 -9.23 -5.94 4.14
N ASN A 820 -9.20 -4.63 3.90
CA ASN A 820 -9.53 -3.63 4.91
C ASN A 820 -11.03 -3.67 5.32
N LYS A 821 -11.92 -4.11 4.44
CA LYS A 821 -13.35 -4.34 4.71
C LYS A 821 -13.56 -5.45 5.75
N TYR A 822 -12.86 -6.57 5.63
CA TYR A 822 -13.11 -7.73 6.49
C TYR A 822 -12.04 -8.00 7.56
N MET A 823 -10.86 -7.38 7.51
CA MET A 823 -9.78 -7.65 8.47
C MET A 823 -10.21 -7.41 9.92
N GLY A 824 -11.00 -6.37 10.18
CA GLY A 824 -11.52 -6.08 11.52
C GLY A 824 -12.53 -7.13 11.98
N LEU A 825 -13.39 -7.59 11.07
CA LEU A 825 -14.42 -8.59 11.34
C LEU A 825 -13.81 -9.97 11.59
N VAL A 826 -12.83 -10.38 10.77
CA VAL A 826 -12.06 -11.62 10.96
C VAL A 826 -11.26 -11.55 12.26
N PHE A 827 -10.59 -10.43 12.55
CA PHE A 827 -9.86 -10.25 13.79
C PHE A 827 -10.78 -10.36 15.01
N GLY A 828 -11.95 -9.71 14.96
CA GLY A 828 -12.97 -9.83 15.99
C GLY A 828 -13.47 -11.25 16.15
N PHE A 829 -13.77 -11.95 15.07
CA PHE A 829 -14.20 -13.36 15.09
C PHE A 829 -13.15 -14.25 15.79
N LEU A 830 -11.88 -14.14 15.40
CA LEU A 830 -10.78 -14.95 15.94
C LEU A 830 -10.50 -14.65 17.43
N THR A 831 -10.60 -13.38 17.86
CA THR A 831 -10.30 -12.97 19.24
C THR A 831 -11.48 -13.14 20.20
N SER A 832 -12.71 -13.06 19.69
CA SER A 832 -13.92 -13.10 20.51
C SER A 832 -14.15 -14.42 21.26
N LEU A 833 -13.53 -15.51 20.83
CA LEU A 833 -13.58 -16.81 21.50
C LEU A 833 -13.10 -16.74 22.96
N SER A 834 -11.99 -16.02 23.22
CA SER A 834 -11.45 -15.88 24.58
C SER A 834 -12.32 -14.94 25.43
N ASP A 835 -12.70 -13.77 24.90
CA ASP A 835 -13.50 -12.79 25.64
C ASP A 835 -14.90 -13.30 26.02
N ASN A 836 -15.49 -14.15 25.18
CA ASN A 836 -16.77 -14.80 25.48
C ASN A 836 -16.67 -15.85 26.56
N SER A 837 -15.60 -16.62 26.52
CA SER A 837 -15.41 -17.71 27.46
C SER A 837 -15.27 -17.17 28.89
N ALA A 838 -14.63 -16.00 29.05
CA ALA A 838 -14.59 -15.25 30.30
C ALA A 838 -16.01 -14.91 30.81
N LEU A 839 -16.90 -14.44 29.93
CA LEU A 839 -18.30 -14.16 30.31
C LEU A 839 -19.04 -15.42 30.79
N CYS A 840 -18.81 -16.56 30.14
CA CYS A 840 -19.42 -17.82 30.54
C CYS A 840 -18.90 -18.27 31.91
N VAL A 841 -17.61 -18.07 32.16
CA VAL A 841 -17.01 -18.34 33.48
C VAL A 841 -17.55 -17.40 34.56
N ASP A 842 -17.69 -16.10 34.29
CA ASP A 842 -18.22 -15.14 35.27
C ASP A 842 -19.60 -15.55 35.79
N LYS A 843 -20.44 -16.14 34.92
CA LYS A 843 -21.76 -16.66 35.30
C LYS A 843 -21.65 -17.89 36.21
N GLU A 844 -20.70 -18.77 35.93
CA GLU A 844 -20.51 -19.98 36.75
C GLU A 844 -19.86 -19.65 38.10
N ILE A 845 -18.94 -18.68 38.17
CA ILE A 845 -18.35 -18.20 39.44
C ILE A 845 -19.45 -17.81 40.42
N ILE A 846 -20.41 -16.99 40.01
CA ILE A 846 -21.52 -16.54 40.87
C ILE A 846 -22.37 -17.73 41.37
N ARG A 847 -22.59 -18.73 40.51
CA ARG A 847 -23.35 -19.93 40.87
C ARG A 847 -22.60 -20.79 41.89
N LEU A 848 -21.28 -20.88 41.76
CA LEU A 848 -20.42 -21.60 42.69
C LEU A 848 -20.32 -20.89 44.04
N GLU A 849 -20.27 -19.55 44.06
CA GLU A 849 -20.36 -18.76 45.30
C GLU A 849 -21.70 -18.98 46.01
N TYR A 850 -22.81 -18.97 45.26
CA TYR A 850 -24.14 -19.25 45.83
C TYR A 850 -24.25 -20.68 46.37
N LEU A 851 -23.61 -21.65 45.70
CA LEU A 851 -23.50 -23.02 46.20
C LEU A 851 -22.73 -23.04 47.53
N GLN A 852 -21.59 -22.33 47.64
CA GLN A 852 -20.82 -22.24 48.88
C GLN A 852 -21.69 -21.73 50.05
N ASP A 853 -22.45 -20.64 49.85
CA ASP A 853 -23.37 -20.10 50.86
C ASP A 853 -24.48 -21.08 51.25
N THR A 854 -25.02 -21.79 50.25
CA THR A 854 -26.07 -22.81 50.46
C THR A 854 -25.55 -23.98 51.29
N LEU A 855 -24.33 -24.46 50.99
CA LEU A 855 -23.70 -25.56 51.73
C LEU A 855 -23.47 -25.20 53.19
N ALA A 856 -23.06 -23.98 53.50
CA ALA A 856 -22.93 -23.51 54.88
C ALA A 856 -24.27 -23.63 55.64
N THR A 857 -25.37 -23.29 54.98
CA THR A 857 -26.73 -23.40 55.57
C THR A 857 -27.15 -24.86 55.76
N VAL A 858 -26.89 -25.74 54.79
CA VAL A 858 -27.22 -27.18 54.88
C VAL A 858 -26.42 -27.86 55.99
N ARG A 859 -25.14 -27.50 56.16
CA ARG A 859 -24.27 -28.08 57.19
C ARG A 859 -24.77 -27.83 58.62
N ILE A 860 -25.47 -26.72 58.89
CA ILE A 860 -26.02 -26.42 60.23
C ILE A 860 -27.12 -27.42 60.64
N LEU A 861 -27.66 -28.20 59.71
CA LEU A 861 -28.68 -29.24 60.00
C LEU A 861 -28.07 -30.56 60.50
N LEU A 862 -26.74 -30.66 60.61
CA LEU A 862 -26.01 -31.86 61.01
C LEU A 862 -25.84 -31.99 62.54
N PRO A 863 -25.39 -30.96 63.29
CA PRO A 863 -25.19 -31.09 64.74
C PRO A 863 -26.42 -31.51 65.56
N PRO A 864 -27.65 -31.04 65.25
CA PRO A 864 -28.85 -31.46 65.98
C PRO A 864 -29.12 -32.97 66.02
N ASP A 865 -28.53 -33.75 65.10
CA ASP A 865 -28.69 -35.21 65.10
C ASP A 865 -27.87 -35.91 66.20
N TYR A 866 -26.87 -35.24 66.79
CA TYR A 866 -25.99 -35.83 67.82
C TYR A 866 -25.69 -34.94 69.02
N GLU A 867 -26.05 -33.65 69.01
CA GLU A 867 -25.64 -32.72 70.08
C GLU A 867 -26.33 -32.99 71.44
N ASP A 868 -27.57 -33.49 71.42
CA ASP A 868 -28.34 -33.79 72.64
C ASP A 868 -28.10 -35.19 73.20
N LEU A 869 -27.31 -36.00 72.51
CA LEU A 869 -27.10 -37.42 72.82
C LEU A 869 -26.56 -37.64 74.25
N PHE A 870 -25.63 -36.78 74.69
CA PHE A 870 -25.11 -36.81 76.06
C PHE A 870 -26.15 -36.40 77.11
N ASN A 871 -26.91 -35.33 76.83
CA ASN A 871 -27.93 -34.81 77.75
C ASN A 871 -29.04 -35.84 77.98
N GLU A 872 -29.54 -36.45 76.90
CA GLU A 872 -30.59 -37.47 76.95
C GLU A 872 -30.12 -38.76 77.64
N LEU A 873 -28.90 -39.24 77.35
CA LEU A 873 -28.36 -40.43 78.00
C LEU A 873 -28.01 -40.20 79.48
N SER A 874 -27.65 -38.97 79.87
CA SER A 874 -27.42 -38.62 81.27
C SER A 874 -28.70 -38.72 82.11
N ILE A 875 -29.87 -38.51 81.51
CA ILE A 875 -31.16 -38.74 82.18
C ILE A 875 -31.31 -40.23 82.50
N CYS A 876 -31.02 -41.13 81.55
CA CYS A 876 -31.05 -42.56 81.81
C CYS A 876 -30.03 -42.98 82.88
N ASP A 877 -28.81 -42.44 82.84
CA ASP A 877 -27.75 -42.73 83.84
C ASP A 877 -28.15 -42.35 85.28
N SER A 878 -29.10 -41.42 85.45
CA SER A 878 -29.64 -41.06 86.77
C SER A 878 -30.60 -42.10 87.37
N LEU A 879 -31.09 -43.06 86.58
CA LEU A 879 -32.06 -44.07 87.01
C LEU A 879 -31.38 -45.25 87.72
N THR A 880 -31.81 -45.55 88.95
CA THR A 880 -31.22 -46.62 89.77
C THR A 880 -31.96 -47.96 89.70
N THR A 881 -33.15 -47.99 89.09
CA THR A 881 -33.96 -49.22 88.94
C THR A 881 -33.60 -49.93 87.63
N PRO A 882 -33.14 -51.20 87.65
CA PRO A 882 -32.64 -51.89 86.45
C PRO A 882 -33.64 -51.95 85.28
N ASP A 883 -34.91 -52.20 85.56
CA ASP A 883 -35.95 -52.30 84.51
C ASP A 883 -36.21 -50.93 83.85
N ASN A 884 -36.37 -49.86 84.65
CA ASN A 884 -36.58 -48.50 84.15
C ASN A 884 -35.34 -47.97 83.41
N LEU A 885 -34.14 -48.30 83.91
CA LEU A 885 -32.88 -47.96 83.25
C LEU A 885 -32.80 -48.63 81.87
N ASN A 886 -33.05 -49.94 81.81
CA ASN A 886 -33.00 -50.67 80.54
C ASN A 886 -34.09 -50.20 79.56
N GLU A 887 -35.31 -49.90 80.03
CA GLU A 887 -36.37 -49.32 79.20
C GLU A 887 -35.98 -47.95 78.64
N CYS A 888 -35.39 -47.07 79.45
CA CYS A 888 -34.89 -45.75 79.04
C CYS A 888 -33.81 -45.87 77.94
N VAL A 889 -32.80 -46.72 78.17
CA VAL A 889 -31.70 -46.97 77.22
C VAL A 889 -32.21 -47.63 75.94
N GLN A 890 -33.17 -48.53 76.04
CA GLN A 890 -33.78 -49.19 74.89
C GLN A 890 -34.58 -48.21 74.02
N ALA A 891 -35.33 -47.29 74.64
CA ALA A 891 -36.08 -46.26 73.92
C ALA A 891 -35.14 -45.30 73.16
N LEU A 892 -34.10 -44.78 73.83
CA LEU A 892 -33.13 -43.88 73.21
C LEU A 892 -32.28 -44.57 72.13
N SER A 893 -31.83 -45.79 72.37
CA SER A 893 -31.04 -46.53 71.37
C SER A 893 -31.83 -46.85 70.10
N GLY A 894 -33.13 -47.13 70.21
CA GLY A 894 -34.02 -47.29 69.06
C GLY A 894 -34.17 -45.99 68.26
N PHE A 895 -34.38 -44.86 68.95
CA PHE A 895 -34.47 -43.54 68.32
C PHE A 895 -33.17 -43.15 67.61
N TYR A 896 -32.02 -43.25 68.27
CA TYR A 896 -30.74 -42.85 67.67
C TYR A 896 -30.25 -43.78 66.56
N ALA A 897 -30.74 -45.03 66.49
CA ALA A 897 -30.51 -45.89 65.34
C ALA A 897 -31.18 -45.36 64.06
N GLU A 898 -32.34 -44.72 64.16
CA GLU A 898 -32.99 -44.05 63.03
C GLU A 898 -32.35 -42.70 62.71
N VAL A 899 -31.98 -41.93 63.74
CA VAL A 899 -31.31 -40.63 63.57
C VAL A 899 -29.97 -40.78 62.85
N VAL A 900 -29.14 -41.77 63.21
CA VAL A 900 -27.84 -41.99 62.52
C VAL A 900 -28.00 -42.37 61.06
N ALA A 901 -29.07 -43.10 60.70
CA ALA A 901 -29.38 -43.40 59.31
C ALA A 901 -29.74 -42.12 58.54
N ASN A 902 -30.55 -41.24 59.14
CA ASN A 902 -30.87 -39.93 58.56
C ASN A 902 -29.65 -39.00 58.49
N PHE A 903 -28.78 -39.00 59.49
CA PHE A 903 -27.52 -38.26 59.48
C PHE A 903 -26.63 -38.69 58.30
N GLY A 904 -26.50 -39.99 58.07
CA GLY A 904 -25.80 -40.54 56.91
C GLY A 904 -26.36 -40.04 55.57
N LEU A 905 -27.70 -39.97 55.45
CA LEU A 905 -28.37 -39.44 54.27
C LEU A 905 -28.16 -37.93 54.09
N LYS A 906 -28.22 -37.14 55.18
CA LYS A 906 -27.92 -35.69 55.14
C LYS A 906 -26.48 -35.42 54.70
N MET A 907 -25.54 -36.19 55.24
CA MET A 907 -24.13 -36.13 54.84
C MET A 907 -23.96 -36.48 53.37
N GLN A 908 -24.58 -37.56 52.90
CA GLN A 908 -24.57 -37.93 51.48
C GLN A 908 -25.14 -36.81 50.59
N TYR A 909 -26.29 -36.24 50.97
CA TYR A 909 -26.94 -35.17 50.22
C TYR A 909 -26.06 -33.92 50.08
N LEU A 910 -25.33 -33.55 51.14
CA LEU A 910 -24.39 -32.43 51.11
C LEU A 910 -23.35 -32.57 49.99
N PHE A 911 -22.75 -33.77 49.85
CA PHE A 911 -21.75 -34.02 48.81
C PHE A 911 -22.38 -34.21 47.43
N GLU A 912 -23.51 -34.90 47.33
CA GLU A 912 -24.23 -35.06 46.05
C GLU A 912 -24.64 -33.70 45.45
N LEU A 913 -24.99 -32.72 46.30
CA LEU A 913 -25.28 -31.35 45.85
C LEU A 913 -24.05 -30.71 45.19
N ILE A 914 -22.87 -30.87 45.76
CA ILE A 914 -21.60 -30.33 45.21
C ILE A 914 -21.29 -31.01 43.88
N GLU A 915 -21.34 -32.33 43.84
CA GLU A 915 -21.03 -33.12 42.64
C GLU A 915 -22.00 -32.78 41.50
N THR A 916 -23.30 -32.67 41.81
CA THR A 916 -24.33 -32.34 40.83
C THR A 916 -24.18 -30.92 40.28
N GLU A 917 -23.92 -29.93 41.14
CA GLU A 917 -23.73 -28.55 40.68
C GLU A 917 -22.41 -28.34 39.94
N ALA A 918 -21.34 -29.04 40.30
CA ALA A 918 -20.08 -29.01 39.54
C ALA A 918 -20.28 -29.56 38.12
N ALA A 919 -20.97 -30.70 37.98
CA ALA A 919 -21.31 -31.27 36.68
C ALA A 919 -22.26 -30.37 35.87
N ALA A 920 -23.27 -29.79 36.52
CA ALA A 920 -24.18 -28.84 35.89
C ALA A 920 -23.44 -27.58 35.44
N SER A 921 -22.49 -27.08 36.23
CA SER A 921 -21.66 -25.93 35.87
C SER A 921 -20.83 -26.19 34.61
N ALA A 922 -20.19 -27.36 34.52
CA ALA A 922 -19.41 -27.76 33.36
C ALA A 922 -20.28 -27.76 32.08
N ASN A 923 -21.46 -28.38 32.15
CA ASN A 923 -22.39 -28.43 31.03
C ASN A 923 -22.93 -27.04 30.63
N ARG A 924 -23.29 -26.20 31.61
CA ARG A 924 -23.77 -24.83 31.38
C ARG A 924 -22.70 -23.96 30.74
N PHE A 925 -21.45 -24.12 31.16
CA PHE A 925 -20.31 -23.43 30.56
C PHE A 925 -20.10 -23.84 29.10
N LEU A 926 -20.08 -25.15 28.78
CA LEU A 926 -19.91 -25.63 27.40
C LEU A 926 -21.01 -25.11 26.48
N ILE A 927 -22.27 -25.18 26.91
CA ILE A 927 -23.42 -24.65 26.15
C ILE A 927 -23.29 -23.14 25.95
N CYS A 928 -22.90 -22.41 27.01
CA CYS A 928 -22.68 -20.97 26.93
C CYS A 928 -21.59 -20.61 25.92
N ASN A 929 -20.48 -21.35 25.90
CA ASN A 929 -19.37 -21.10 24.99
C ASN A 929 -19.79 -21.30 23.53
N GLU A 930 -20.51 -22.38 23.22
CA GLU A 930 -21.04 -22.63 21.86
C GLU A 930 -22.06 -21.58 21.43
N LEU A 931 -22.98 -21.19 22.32
CA LEU A 931 -23.93 -20.10 22.04
C LEU A 931 -23.23 -18.75 21.82
N ALA A 932 -22.13 -18.50 22.53
CA ALA A 932 -21.37 -17.27 22.39
C ALA A 932 -20.65 -17.20 21.04
N LYS A 933 -20.16 -18.33 20.51
CA LYS A 933 -19.62 -18.44 19.14
C LYS A 933 -20.66 -18.07 18.07
N VAL A 934 -21.90 -18.51 18.25
CA VAL A 934 -22.99 -18.25 17.29
C VAL A 934 -23.53 -16.82 17.36
N ASN A 935 -23.48 -16.17 18.52
CA ASN A 935 -24.10 -14.85 18.75
C ASN A 935 -23.19 -13.64 18.49
N LEU A 936 -21.95 -13.83 18.00
CA LEU A 936 -20.98 -12.74 17.92
C LEU A 936 -20.78 -12.14 16.54
N VAL A 937 -21.21 -12.84 15.51
CA VAL A 937 -21.13 -12.34 14.16
C VAL A 937 -22.47 -12.64 13.51
N GLU A 938 -23.04 -11.65 12.83
CA GLU A 938 -24.20 -11.81 11.94
C GLU A 938 -23.94 -12.87 10.85
N PHE A 939 -22.69 -13.32 10.72
CA PHE A 939 -22.14 -14.20 9.73
C PHE A 939 -21.51 -15.44 10.38
N THR A 940 -21.82 -16.62 9.85
CA THR A 940 -21.03 -17.82 10.16
C THR A 940 -19.63 -17.71 9.55
N GLU A 941 -18.68 -18.56 9.98
CA GLU A 941 -17.35 -18.64 9.34
C GLU A 941 -17.49 -18.80 7.81
N SER A 942 -18.43 -19.63 7.36
CA SER A 942 -18.73 -19.82 5.94
C SER A 942 -19.29 -18.57 5.25
N ASP A 943 -20.20 -17.83 5.89
CA ASP A 943 -20.77 -16.61 5.30
C ASP A 943 -19.70 -15.53 5.15
N LEU A 944 -18.81 -15.40 6.14
CA LEU A 944 -17.72 -14.44 6.09
C LEU A 944 -16.69 -14.80 5.01
N ILE A 945 -16.35 -16.09 4.86
CA ILE A 945 -15.53 -16.58 3.74
C ILE A 945 -16.19 -16.22 2.40
N ASN A 946 -17.48 -16.49 2.24
CA ASN A 946 -18.22 -16.19 1.00
C ASN A 946 -18.25 -14.68 0.71
N SER A 947 -18.48 -13.85 1.72
CA SER A 947 -18.52 -12.39 1.60
C SER A 947 -17.16 -11.82 1.21
N ILE A 948 -16.08 -12.30 1.83
CA ILE A 948 -14.70 -11.97 1.46
C ILE A 948 -14.45 -12.27 -0.03
N ARG A 949 -14.86 -13.45 -0.50
CA ARG A 949 -14.68 -13.85 -1.90
C ARG A 949 -15.59 -13.11 -2.87
N ALA A 950 -16.82 -12.78 -2.48
CA ALA A 950 -17.72 -11.95 -3.27
C ALA A 950 -17.16 -10.53 -3.44
N CYS A 951 -16.61 -9.95 -2.37
CA CYS A 951 -15.91 -8.68 -2.43
C CYS A 951 -14.68 -8.76 -3.33
N ALA A 952 -13.86 -9.80 -3.23
CA ALA A 952 -12.69 -9.94 -4.11
C ALA A 952 -13.05 -9.88 -5.62
N LEU A 953 -14.27 -10.28 -5.98
CA LEU A 953 -14.78 -10.24 -7.35
C LEU A 953 -15.43 -8.89 -7.73
N THR A 954 -16.25 -8.31 -6.84
CA THR A 954 -17.15 -7.17 -7.17
C THR A 954 -16.91 -5.91 -6.34
N GLY A 955 -16.03 -5.96 -5.35
CA GLY A 955 -15.59 -4.81 -4.56
C GLY A 955 -16.72 -4.22 -3.72
N PRO A 956 -16.93 -2.90 -3.76
CA PRO A 956 -17.90 -2.20 -2.90
C PRO A 956 -19.37 -2.54 -3.23
N THR A 957 -19.66 -3.14 -4.38
CA THR A 957 -21.03 -3.55 -4.74
C THR A 957 -21.35 -4.99 -4.37
N ALA A 958 -20.47 -5.67 -3.62
CA ALA A 958 -20.75 -7.00 -3.11
C ALA A 958 -21.84 -6.91 -2.03
N ASP A 959 -22.92 -7.68 -2.18
CA ASP A 959 -23.94 -7.80 -1.16
C ASP A 959 -23.36 -8.51 0.08
N ASP A 960 -23.54 -7.91 1.26
CA ASP A 960 -23.22 -8.48 2.59
C ASP A 960 -24.45 -9.07 3.27
#